data_AF-A0AAD8XVA2-F1
#
_entry.id   AF-A0AAD8XVA2-F1
#
_cell.length_a   1.000
_cell.length_b   1.000
_cell.length_c   1.000
_cell.angle_alpha   90.00
_cell.angle_beta   90.00
_cell.angle_gamma   90.00
#
_symmetry.space_group_name_H-M   'P 1'
#
loop_
_entity.id
_entity.type
_entity.pdbx_description
1 polymer ?
#
loop_
_entity_poly.entity_id
_entity_poly.type
_entity_poly.pdbx_seq_one_letter_code
_entity_poly.pdbx_strand_id
1 'polypeptide(L)'
;MVMLSSASSSPFSALMASFGGLFSGSTSNLVILSTFLCLSAPIAFYLYRYRSNIKEKVKEIEKNVARVRVVRNKDAVKKNRVVCMELDPSFVKANPEWKMMSFGEYLSQLEPAEPDNAFNQIFLQKELNILIGKFLLDNMGRTYGAALLPLMGAGSVAASIAGMSSAVSKFVAKSILEDGGASGDGDNNEEKSIHDAMSFDLSLMELISFVNLHQKVNTIDDTKTSTPLNRLRLGENLDGDLAYDLDDGSFPTTFDLDNDFINYVTMMEERILKKEGKYDPNDRSFPSSVPINERLLPGLHLGKGDLQYTHTKREGIEHRLFCVLLNKLCHNYHKLASQQVTKVEDCFRVKCSGQSCIFPEELIQALVDCGHTVEVCPRVILSNFGMQLCVKEDDDSFTYIPTTLIMRTGIERSADSKPVYFCSPHGGLDLNIKGPLIGRTGTRPCWIQFYVSIGGLTCFHPDEDQDAPWAAKTSLADVYSHDDAIRAIRMCAVVAVVFSRIATDLKLPFGGYGVLGMCNDSATLIDFALRGKTMSYPLLSTGRYLIHIVSYLSKLKDEFMALRGRRTLEDEKLDLVVFDTKSLIKSTSRMPSDLHISPLSLIDTSTRYDSSYSLSVFRCISDAKVMLREMADVAREQLQ
;
A
#
# COMPACT_ATOMS: atom_id res chain seq x y z
N MET A 1 4.98 -43.12 -15.70
CA MET A 1 3.92 -44.02 -15.18
C MET A 1 3.80 -43.75 -13.69
N VAL A 2 2.58 -43.65 -13.17
CA VAL A 2 2.14 -43.10 -11.85
C VAL A 2 1.57 -41.66 -11.91
N MET A 3 0.26 -41.65 -12.19
CA MET A 3 -0.89 -40.82 -11.75
C MET A 3 -0.74 -39.35 -11.33
N LEU A 4 -1.41 -38.48 -12.12
CA LEU A 4 -2.12 -37.30 -11.65
C LEU A 4 -3.62 -37.56 -11.80
N SER A 5 -4.33 -37.75 -10.68
CA SER A 5 -5.79 -37.66 -10.61
C SER A 5 -6.18 -36.57 -9.62
N SER A 6 -6.62 -35.43 -10.14
CA SER A 6 -7.57 -34.56 -9.45
C SER A 6 -8.41 -33.89 -10.53
N ALA A 7 -9.61 -34.43 -10.74
CA ALA A 7 -10.56 -33.93 -11.71
C ALA A 7 -11.10 -32.57 -11.24
N SER A 8 -10.61 -31.49 -11.83
CA SER A 8 -11.36 -30.23 -11.90
C SER A 8 -12.44 -30.40 -12.95
N SER A 9 -13.70 -30.15 -12.57
CA SER A 9 -14.85 -30.11 -13.47
C SER A 9 -14.51 -29.22 -14.68
N SER A 10 -14.72 -29.75 -15.88
CA SER A 10 -14.41 -29.03 -17.12
C SER A 10 -15.27 -27.76 -17.22
N PRO A 11 -14.79 -26.68 -17.88
CA PRO A 11 -15.59 -25.48 -18.17
C PRO A 11 -16.93 -25.81 -18.85
N PHE A 12 -16.99 -26.94 -19.56
CA PHE A 12 -18.18 -27.47 -20.20
C PHE A 12 -19.25 -27.92 -19.18
N SER A 13 -18.83 -28.46 -18.04
CA SER A 13 -19.72 -28.90 -16.95
C SER A 13 -20.36 -27.71 -16.23
N ALA A 14 -19.61 -26.62 -16.03
CA ALA A 14 -20.12 -25.38 -15.44
C ALA A 14 -21.06 -24.62 -16.39
N LEU A 15 -20.77 -24.62 -17.69
CA LEU A 15 -21.66 -24.07 -18.71
C LEU A 15 -23.00 -24.84 -18.73
N MET A 16 -22.96 -26.17 -18.71
CA MET A 16 -24.18 -26.99 -18.70
C MET A 16 -25.00 -26.85 -17.41
N ALA A 17 -24.36 -26.60 -16.26
CA ALA A 17 -25.06 -26.34 -14.99
C ALA A 17 -25.80 -25.00 -14.97
N SER A 18 -25.23 -23.94 -15.57
CA SER A 18 -25.89 -22.63 -15.70
C SER A 18 -27.10 -22.64 -16.63
N PHE A 19 -27.13 -23.56 -17.62
CA PHE A 19 -28.32 -23.78 -18.43
C PHE A 19 -29.40 -24.58 -17.68
N GLY A 20 -29.04 -25.46 -16.73
CA GLY A 20 -30.01 -26.30 -16.00
C GLY A 20 -31.05 -25.55 -15.15
N GLY A 21 -30.76 -24.32 -14.71
CA GLY A 21 -31.67 -23.52 -13.87
C GLY A 21 -32.76 -22.74 -14.63
N LEU A 22 -32.71 -22.69 -15.96
CA LEU A 22 -33.58 -21.83 -16.79
C LEU A 22 -34.75 -22.57 -17.47
N PHE A 23 -34.93 -23.88 -17.26
CA PHE A 23 -35.84 -24.67 -18.08
C PHE A 23 -36.74 -25.65 -17.31
N SER A 24 -37.98 -25.24 -17.06
CA SER A 24 -39.05 -26.11 -16.53
C SER A 24 -40.16 -26.45 -17.56
N GLY A 25 -39.98 -26.15 -18.85
CA GLY A 25 -40.94 -26.47 -19.92
C GLY A 25 -40.41 -27.50 -20.93
N SER A 26 -41.05 -28.67 -21.03
CA SER A 26 -40.57 -29.82 -21.82
C SER A 26 -40.52 -29.61 -23.35
N THR A 27 -41.24 -28.64 -23.89
CA THR A 27 -41.30 -28.34 -25.34
C THR A 27 -40.26 -27.31 -25.79
N SER A 28 -39.85 -26.38 -24.93
CA SER A 28 -38.83 -25.36 -25.23
C SER A 28 -37.41 -25.92 -25.32
N ASN A 29 -37.14 -27.02 -24.61
CA ASN A 29 -35.82 -27.65 -24.56
C ASN A 29 -35.43 -28.31 -25.88
N LEU A 30 -36.39 -28.89 -26.61
CA LEU A 30 -36.10 -29.56 -27.87
C LEU A 30 -35.73 -28.55 -28.98
N VAL A 31 -36.36 -27.37 -28.97
CA VAL A 31 -36.11 -26.30 -29.95
C VAL A 31 -34.79 -25.59 -29.68
N ILE A 32 -34.45 -25.35 -28.42
CA ILE A 32 -33.16 -24.73 -28.05
C ILE A 32 -32.02 -25.71 -28.32
N LEU A 33 -32.18 -26.99 -27.98
CA LEU A 33 -31.17 -28.02 -28.26
C LEU A 33 -30.98 -28.22 -29.78
N SER A 34 -32.06 -28.25 -30.55
CA SER A 34 -31.98 -28.37 -32.01
C SER A 34 -31.34 -27.13 -32.64
N THR A 35 -31.66 -25.93 -32.17
CA THR A 35 -31.05 -24.68 -32.63
C THR A 35 -29.56 -24.63 -32.28
N PHE A 36 -29.19 -25.03 -31.06
CA PHE A 36 -27.79 -25.09 -30.64
C PHE A 36 -27.01 -26.15 -31.44
N LEU A 37 -27.59 -27.32 -31.71
CA LEU A 37 -26.98 -28.35 -32.55
C LEU A 37 -26.84 -27.87 -34.01
N CYS A 38 -27.85 -27.21 -34.57
CA CYS A 38 -27.80 -26.68 -35.94
C CYS A 38 -26.78 -25.54 -36.09
N LEU A 39 -26.56 -24.73 -35.04
CA LEU A 39 -25.57 -23.64 -35.06
C LEU A 39 -24.15 -24.14 -34.71
N SER A 40 -24.02 -25.13 -33.83
CA SER A 40 -22.72 -25.66 -33.39
C SER A 40 -22.18 -26.75 -34.31
N ALA A 41 -23.01 -27.52 -35.00
CA ALA A 41 -22.55 -28.58 -35.91
C ALA A 41 -21.70 -28.06 -37.08
N PRO A 42 -22.04 -26.93 -37.75
CA PRO A 42 -21.15 -26.32 -38.73
C PRO A 42 -19.82 -25.88 -38.09
N ILE A 43 -19.85 -25.21 -36.93
CA ILE A 43 -18.64 -24.76 -36.24
C ILE A 43 -17.75 -25.95 -35.85
N ALA A 44 -18.33 -27.01 -35.27
CA ALA A 44 -17.62 -28.22 -34.91
C ALA A 44 -17.08 -28.96 -36.14
N PHE A 45 -17.84 -29.00 -37.24
CA PHE A 45 -17.39 -29.55 -38.51
C PHE A 45 -16.23 -28.72 -39.11
N TYR A 46 -16.30 -27.39 -39.07
CA TYR A 46 -15.23 -26.50 -39.50
C TYR A 46 -13.97 -26.69 -38.61
N LEU A 47 -14.11 -26.66 -37.28
CA LEU A 47 -13.01 -26.92 -36.35
C LEU A 47 -12.39 -28.30 -36.57
N TYR A 48 -13.21 -29.33 -36.83
CA TYR A 48 -12.73 -30.68 -37.13
C TYR A 48 -12.02 -30.76 -38.49
N ARG A 49 -12.61 -30.18 -39.54
CA ARG A 49 -12.05 -30.14 -40.90
C ARG A 49 -10.72 -29.40 -40.95
N TYR A 50 -10.62 -28.29 -40.22
CA TYR A 50 -9.42 -27.46 -40.16
C TYR A 50 -8.50 -27.80 -39.00
N ARG A 51 -8.79 -28.82 -38.18
CA ARG A 51 -7.99 -29.14 -36.98
C ARG A 51 -6.51 -29.35 -37.27
N SER A 52 -6.18 -29.94 -38.42
CA SER A 52 -4.78 -30.20 -38.80
C SER A 52 -4.08 -28.89 -39.15
N ASN A 53 -4.70 -28.05 -39.98
CA ASN A 53 -4.17 -26.74 -40.35
C ASN A 53 -4.11 -25.79 -39.15
N ILE A 54 -5.07 -25.86 -38.22
CA ILE A 54 -5.04 -25.11 -36.96
C ILE A 54 -3.87 -25.59 -36.12
N LYS A 55 -3.67 -26.90 -35.94
CA LYS A 55 -2.52 -27.44 -35.19
C LYS A 55 -1.19 -27.07 -35.83
N GLU A 56 -1.10 -27.10 -37.15
CA GLU A 56 0.11 -26.72 -37.88
C GLU A 56 0.39 -25.22 -37.76
N LYS A 57 -0.62 -24.36 -37.92
CA LYS A 57 -0.48 -22.92 -37.68
C LYS A 57 -0.22 -22.57 -36.21
N VAL A 58 -0.79 -23.31 -35.26
CA VAL A 58 -0.45 -23.15 -33.84
C VAL A 58 1.02 -23.49 -33.61
N LYS A 59 1.53 -24.62 -34.16
CA LYS A 59 2.95 -24.96 -34.07
C LYS A 59 3.86 -23.93 -34.75
N GLU A 60 3.44 -23.37 -35.89
CA GLU A 60 4.16 -22.31 -36.58
C GLU A 60 4.17 -21.01 -35.77
N ILE A 61 3.03 -20.64 -35.17
CA ILE A 61 2.92 -19.52 -34.24
C ILE A 61 3.81 -19.77 -33.02
N GLU A 62 3.74 -20.94 -32.38
CA GLU A 62 4.60 -21.31 -31.25
C GLU A 62 6.09 -21.24 -31.61
N LYS A 63 6.46 -21.72 -32.80
CA LYS A 63 7.84 -21.63 -33.31
C LYS A 63 8.25 -20.18 -33.57
N ASN A 64 7.37 -19.35 -34.11
CA ASN A 64 7.65 -17.94 -34.37
C ASN A 64 7.68 -17.13 -33.06
N VAL A 65 6.79 -17.41 -32.11
CA VAL A 65 6.78 -16.85 -30.75
C VAL A 65 8.08 -17.19 -30.02
N ALA A 66 8.55 -18.44 -30.16
CA ALA A 66 9.82 -18.87 -29.57
C ALA A 66 11.04 -18.14 -30.16
N ARG A 67 10.93 -17.61 -31.39
CA ARG A 67 11.98 -16.79 -32.03
C ARG A 67 11.91 -15.33 -31.61
N VAL A 68 10.76 -14.85 -31.14
CA VAL A 68 10.63 -13.50 -30.58
C VAL A 68 11.24 -13.49 -29.19
N ARG A 69 12.52 -13.11 -29.13
CA ARG A 69 13.29 -12.94 -27.89
C ARG A 69 13.84 -11.53 -27.81
N VAL A 70 13.83 -11.00 -26.60
CA VAL A 70 14.51 -9.75 -26.24
C VAL A 70 15.80 -10.11 -25.52
N VAL A 71 16.87 -9.37 -25.81
CA VAL A 71 18.14 -9.43 -25.07
C VAL A 71 18.41 -8.08 -24.41
N ARG A 72 19.29 -8.09 -23.40
CA ARG A 72 19.70 -6.88 -22.69
C ARG A 72 21.08 -6.46 -23.17
N ASN A 73 21.16 -5.28 -23.78
CA ASN A 73 22.40 -4.62 -24.14
C ASN A 73 22.71 -3.55 -23.09
N LYS A 74 23.57 -3.93 -22.13
CA LYS A 74 23.91 -3.07 -20.99
C LYS A 74 24.66 -1.80 -21.39
N ASP A 75 25.33 -1.84 -22.54
CA ASP A 75 26.11 -0.72 -23.07
C ASP A 75 25.26 0.23 -23.94
N ALA A 76 24.01 -0.15 -24.24
CA ALA A 76 23.13 0.67 -25.06
C ALA A 76 22.68 1.93 -24.29
N VAL A 77 23.19 3.09 -24.69
CA VAL A 77 22.69 4.39 -24.23
C VAL A 77 21.58 4.85 -25.18
N LYS A 78 20.34 4.36 -24.98
CA LYS A 78 19.19 4.87 -25.74
C LYS A 78 18.74 6.21 -25.17
N LYS A 79 18.42 7.15 -26.07
CA LYS A 79 17.97 8.52 -25.71
C LYS A 79 16.55 8.57 -25.14
N ASN A 80 15.72 7.57 -25.43
CA ASN A 80 14.34 7.52 -24.95
C ASN A 80 14.32 7.02 -23.50
N ARG A 81 13.84 7.85 -22.57
CA ARG A 81 13.71 7.52 -21.14
C ARG A 81 12.31 7.83 -20.60
N VAL A 82 11.87 7.08 -19.60
CA VAL A 82 10.62 7.34 -18.87
C VAL A 82 10.94 8.26 -17.69
N VAL A 83 10.89 9.56 -17.95
CA VAL A 83 11.41 10.60 -17.05
C VAL A 83 10.88 10.50 -15.62
N CYS A 84 9.60 10.19 -15.44
CA CYS A 84 8.99 10.14 -14.10
C CYS A 84 9.54 9.02 -13.22
N MET A 85 10.10 7.96 -13.80
CA MET A 85 10.68 6.82 -13.09
C MET A 85 12.21 6.88 -13.01
N GLU A 86 12.84 7.92 -13.58
CA GLU A 86 14.29 8.08 -13.49
C GLU A 86 14.71 8.38 -12.05
N LEU A 87 15.77 7.73 -11.60
CA LEU A 87 16.38 8.03 -10.32
C LEU A 87 17.04 9.40 -10.39
N ASP A 88 17.01 10.13 -9.27
CA ASP A 88 17.71 11.40 -9.18
C ASP A 88 19.24 11.15 -9.22
N PRO A 89 19.99 11.81 -10.11
CA PRO A 89 21.43 11.60 -10.21
C PRO A 89 22.19 11.91 -8.91
N SER A 90 21.73 12.89 -8.12
CA SER A 90 22.34 13.22 -6.84
C SER A 90 22.11 12.11 -5.81
N PHE A 91 20.94 11.47 -5.83
CA PHE A 91 20.63 10.33 -4.99
C PHE A 91 21.49 9.11 -5.34
N VAL A 92 21.60 8.76 -6.63
CA VAL A 92 22.46 7.64 -7.07
C VAL A 92 23.91 7.90 -6.69
N LYS A 93 24.42 9.12 -6.91
CA LYS A 93 25.78 9.50 -6.54
C LYS A 93 26.04 9.43 -5.03
N ALA A 94 25.03 9.70 -4.21
CA ALA A 94 25.14 9.65 -2.75
C ALA A 94 25.14 8.22 -2.18
N ASN A 95 24.73 7.21 -2.97
CA ASN A 95 24.59 5.82 -2.54
C ASN A 95 25.32 4.85 -3.51
N PRO A 96 26.63 5.04 -3.78
CA PRO A 96 27.36 4.29 -4.80
C PRO A 96 27.55 2.80 -4.47
N GLU A 97 27.39 2.41 -3.20
CA GLU A 97 27.44 1.03 -2.74
C GLU A 97 26.21 0.20 -3.15
N TRP A 98 25.13 0.87 -3.54
CA TRP A 98 23.90 0.23 -3.98
C TRP A 98 23.88 0.14 -5.51
N LYS A 99 23.85 -1.09 -6.03
CA LYS A 99 23.56 -1.34 -7.45
C LYS A 99 22.11 -0.99 -7.72
N MET A 100 21.85 0.22 -8.20
CA MET A 100 20.52 0.70 -8.54
C MET A 100 20.44 1.11 -10.00
N MET A 101 19.26 0.94 -10.58
CA MET A 101 18.93 1.50 -11.88
C MET A 101 17.47 1.94 -11.90
N SER A 102 17.14 2.89 -12.78
CA SER A 102 15.75 3.25 -12.98
C SER A 102 15.02 2.18 -13.80
N PHE A 103 13.69 2.11 -13.68
CA PHE A 103 12.92 1.22 -14.56
C PHE A 103 13.04 1.65 -16.02
N GLY A 104 13.11 2.97 -16.28
CA GLY A 104 13.34 3.53 -17.61
C GLY A 104 14.68 3.11 -18.19
N GLU A 105 15.74 3.13 -17.39
CA GLU A 105 17.09 2.68 -17.77
C GLU A 105 17.08 1.20 -18.12
N TYR A 106 16.48 0.33 -17.30
CA TYR A 106 16.34 -1.09 -17.63
C TYR A 106 15.62 -1.31 -18.97
N LEU A 107 14.48 -0.64 -19.20
CA LEU A 107 13.75 -0.77 -20.46
C LEU A 107 14.55 -0.26 -21.66
N SER A 108 15.42 0.74 -21.46
CA SER A 108 16.28 1.29 -22.50
C SER A 108 17.37 0.32 -22.96
N GLN A 109 17.73 -0.66 -22.12
CA GLN A 109 18.71 -1.70 -22.45
C GLN A 109 18.11 -2.86 -23.28
N LEU A 110 16.80 -2.88 -23.50
CA LEU A 110 16.14 -3.97 -24.22
C LEU A 110 16.27 -3.81 -25.74
N GLU A 111 16.61 -4.89 -26.44
CA GLU A 111 16.69 -4.95 -27.90
C GLU A 111 16.22 -6.33 -28.43
N PRO A 112 15.75 -6.43 -29.68
CA PRO A 112 15.40 -7.72 -30.26
C PRO A 112 16.66 -8.56 -30.42
N ALA A 113 16.58 -9.86 -30.11
CA ALA A 113 17.69 -10.78 -30.38
C ALA A 113 18.03 -10.90 -31.88
N GLU A 114 17.04 -10.66 -32.74
CA GLU A 114 17.14 -10.67 -34.22
C GLU A 114 16.50 -9.38 -34.77
N PRO A 115 17.25 -8.25 -34.86
CA PRO A 115 16.69 -6.94 -35.21
C PRO A 115 16.13 -6.87 -36.65
N ASP A 116 16.69 -7.64 -37.58
CA ASP A 116 16.32 -7.61 -39.01
C ASP A 116 14.98 -8.28 -39.35
N ASN A 117 14.30 -8.88 -38.37
CA ASN A 117 13.08 -9.65 -38.61
C ASN A 117 11.82 -8.80 -38.38
N ALA A 118 11.29 -8.18 -39.44
CA ALA A 118 10.10 -7.32 -39.39
C ALA A 118 8.85 -8.00 -38.81
N PHE A 119 8.69 -9.32 -39.01
CA PHE A 119 7.58 -10.07 -38.41
C PHE A 119 7.67 -10.10 -36.87
N ASN A 120 8.89 -10.16 -36.33
CA ASN A 120 9.13 -10.14 -34.89
C ASN A 120 8.68 -8.82 -34.27
N GLN A 121 8.80 -7.69 -34.98
CA GLN A 121 8.56 -6.37 -34.41
C GLN A 121 7.09 -6.12 -34.02
N ILE A 122 6.15 -6.38 -34.93
CA ILE A 122 4.70 -6.19 -34.67
C ILE A 122 4.20 -7.17 -33.61
N PHE A 123 4.69 -8.40 -33.66
CA PHE A 123 4.31 -9.43 -32.69
C PHE A 123 4.84 -9.10 -31.29
N LEU A 124 6.11 -8.69 -31.21
CA LEU A 124 6.75 -8.29 -29.97
C LEU A 124 6.03 -7.13 -29.29
N GLN A 125 5.62 -6.10 -30.04
CA GLN A 125 4.84 -5.00 -29.48
C GLN A 125 3.52 -5.49 -28.85
N LYS A 126 2.75 -6.33 -29.57
CA LYS A 126 1.48 -6.86 -29.04
C LYS A 126 1.70 -7.73 -27.81
N GLU A 127 2.74 -8.55 -27.82
CA GLU A 127 3.04 -9.45 -26.73
C GLU A 127 3.53 -8.69 -25.49
N LEU A 128 4.37 -7.66 -25.66
CA LEU A 128 4.75 -6.74 -24.59
C LEU A 128 3.54 -6.00 -24.03
N ASN A 129 2.62 -5.50 -24.87
CA ASN A 129 1.35 -4.91 -24.42
C ASN A 129 0.58 -5.86 -23.51
N ILE A 130 0.44 -7.13 -23.91
CA ILE A 130 -0.28 -8.13 -23.14
C ILE A 130 0.48 -8.47 -21.86
N LEU A 131 1.81 -8.61 -21.92
CA LEU A 131 2.62 -9.03 -20.80
C LEU A 131 2.77 -7.93 -19.75
N ILE A 132 3.10 -6.71 -20.16
CA ILE A 132 3.14 -5.54 -19.27
C ILE A 132 1.74 -5.28 -18.72
N GLY A 133 0.70 -5.37 -19.57
CA GLY A 133 -0.68 -5.26 -19.11
C GLY A 133 -1.04 -6.30 -18.06
N LYS A 134 -0.66 -7.56 -18.28
CA LYS A 134 -0.84 -8.64 -17.31
C LYS A 134 0.00 -8.41 -16.06
N PHE A 135 1.26 -8.01 -16.18
CA PHE A 135 2.15 -7.73 -15.06
C PHE A 135 1.59 -6.62 -14.18
N LEU A 136 1.17 -5.50 -14.79
CA LEU A 136 0.49 -4.42 -14.10
C LEU A 136 -0.83 -4.97 -13.51
N LEU A 137 -1.67 -5.70 -14.21
CA LEU A 137 -2.92 -6.22 -13.61
C LEU A 137 -2.71 -7.23 -12.47
N ASP A 138 -1.74 -8.12 -12.56
CA ASP A 138 -1.49 -9.14 -11.55
C ASP A 138 -0.85 -8.54 -10.29
N ASN A 139 0.09 -7.61 -10.46
CA ASN A 139 0.87 -7.03 -9.37
C ASN A 139 0.30 -5.68 -8.91
N MET A 140 0.01 -4.81 -9.87
CA MET A 140 -0.66 -3.55 -9.61
C MET A 140 -2.17 -3.76 -9.37
N GLY A 141 -2.86 -4.55 -10.19
CA GLY A 141 -4.32 -4.70 -10.08
C GLY A 141 -4.79 -5.48 -8.85
N ARG A 142 -3.96 -6.31 -8.20
CA ARG A 142 -4.33 -6.89 -6.88
C ARG A 142 -4.07 -5.92 -5.75
N THR A 143 -2.88 -5.32 -5.67
CA THR A 143 -2.50 -4.49 -4.52
C THR A 143 -2.90 -3.03 -4.70
N TYR A 144 -2.54 -2.39 -5.82
CA TYR A 144 -3.12 -1.10 -6.18
C TYR A 144 -4.58 -1.23 -6.56
N GLY A 145 -5.08 -2.34 -7.09
CA GLY A 145 -6.52 -2.52 -7.18
C GLY A 145 -7.16 -2.62 -5.80
N ALA A 146 -6.63 -3.37 -4.83
CA ALA A 146 -7.17 -3.32 -3.46
C ALA A 146 -7.11 -1.90 -2.85
N ALA A 147 -6.05 -1.13 -3.13
CA ALA A 147 -5.90 0.23 -2.62
C ALA A 147 -6.75 1.26 -3.40
N LEU A 148 -6.89 1.12 -4.72
CA LEU A 148 -7.49 2.07 -5.65
C LEU A 148 -8.87 1.65 -6.14
N LEU A 149 -9.22 0.37 -6.28
CA LEU A 149 -10.59 -0.09 -6.63
C LEU A 149 -11.65 0.47 -5.69
N PRO A 150 -11.43 0.54 -4.36
CA PRO A 150 -12.39 1.17 -3.46
C PRO A 150 -12.56 2.64 -3.81
N LEU A 151 -11.47 3.23 -4.30
CA LEU A 151 -11.34 4.62 -4.66
C LEU A 151 -11.78 4.92 -6.09
N MET A 152 -11.79 3.97 -7.01
CA MET A 152 -11.89 4.24 -8.45
C MET A 152 -12.99 3.44 -9.14
N GLY A 153 -13.45 2.35 -8.51
CA GLY A 153 -14.31 1.35 -9.13
C GLY A 153 -13.58 0.52 -10.19
N ALA A 154 -14.08 -0.69 -10.44
CA ALA A 154 -13.43 -1.67 -11.31
C ALA A 154 -13.21 -1.17 -12.75
N GLY A 155 -14.16 -0.40 -13.31
CA GLY A 155 -14.06 0.11 -14.67
C GLY A 155 -12.94 1.13 -14.89
N SER A 156 -12.77 2.07 -13.96
CA SER A 156 -11.78 3.16 -14.09
C SER A 156 -10.35 2.67 -13.85
N VAL A 157 -10.15 1.80 -12.86
CA VAL A 157 -8.83 1.17 -12.60
C VAL A 157 -8.41 0.34 -13.81
N ALA A 158 -9.30 -0.49 -14.35
CA ALA A 158 -8.99 -1.31 -15.52
C ALA A 158 -8.65 -0.44 -16.73
N ALA A 159 -9.39 0.65 -16.97
CA ALA A 159 -9.12 1.58 -18.07
C ALA A 159 -7.78 2.31 -17.89
N SER A 160 -7.48 2.79 -16.68
CA SER A 160 -6.22 3.48 -16.36
C SER A 160 -5.02 2.55 -16.50
N ILE A 161 -5.10 1.33 -15.95
CA ILE A 161 -4.06 0.30 -16.10
C ILE A 161 -3.89 -0.10 -17.57
N ALA A 162 -4.98 -0.22 -18.34
CA ALA A 162 -4.90 -0.49 -19.77
C ALA A 162 -4.23 0.66 -20.54
N GLY A 163 -4.51 1.91 -20.17
CA GLY A 163 -3.87 3.11 -20.71
C GLY A 163 -2.38 3.14 -20.42
N MET A 164 -1.97 2.95 -19.16
CA MET A 164 -0.57 2.85 -18.74
C MET A 164 0.13 1.71 -19.45
N SER A 165 -0.47 0.51 -19.44
CA SER A 165 0.07 -0.65 -20.16
C SER A 165 0.32 -0.33 -21.64
N SER A 166 -0.65 0.28 -22.31
CA SER A 166 -0.52 0.68 -23.71
C SER A 166 0.60 1.71 -23.92
N ALA A 167 0.72 2.71 -23.04
CA ALA A 167 1.76 3.74 -23.12
C ALA A 167 3.17 3.16 -22.88
N VAL A 168 3.34 2.39 -21.81
CA VAL A 168 4.61 1.73 -21.47
C VAL A 168 5.01 0.75 -22.56
N SER A 169 4.07 -0.03 -23.06
CA SER A 169 4.39 -1.04 -24.06
C SER A 169 4.66 -0.43 -25.43
N LYS A 170 4.01 0.69 -25.78
CA LYS A 170 4.43 1.54 -26.90
C LYS A 170 5.83 2.09 -26.68
N PHE A 171 6.17 2.56 -25.47
CA PHE A 171 7.52 3.01 -25.14
C PHE A 171 8.56 1.90 -25.29
N VAL A 172 8.29 0.70 -24.76
CA VAL A 172 9.19 -0.44 -24.85
C VAL A 172 9.34 -0.88 -26.30
N ALA A 173 8.24 -1.00 -27.05
CA ALA A 173 8.28 -1.29 -28.48
C ALA A 173 9.08 -0.22 -29.23
N LYS A 174 8.86 1.07 -28.97
CA LYS A 174 9.66 2.15 -29.55
C LYS A 174 11.14 1.99 -29.22
N SER A 175 11.47 1.78 -27.96
CA SER A 175 12.85 1.64 -27.49
C SER A 175 13.56 0.41 -28.07
N ILE A 176 12.82 -0.67 -28.29
CA ILE A 176 13.34 -1.92 -28.87
C ILE A 176 13.43 -1.84 -30.40
N LEU A 177 12.46 -1.22 -31.07
CA LEU A 177 12.27 -1.30 -32.52
C LEU A 177 12.83 -0.09 -33.29
N GLU A 178 12.80 1.10 -32.69
CA GLU A 178 13.43 2.28 -33.26
C GLU A 178 14.88 2.31 -32.80
N ASP A 179 15.73 1.57 -33.52
CA ASP A 179 17.16 1.87 -33.51
C ASP A 179 17.35 3.33 -33.89
N GLY A 180 18.36 3.98 -33.30
CA GLY A 180 18.76 5.36 -33.54
C GLY A 180 19.27 5.63 -34.98
N GLY A 181 18.61 5.07 -35.99
CA GLY A 181 18.68 5.54 -37.36
C GLY A 181 18.38 7.02 -37.33
N ALA A 182 19.43 7.81 -37.56
CA ALA A 182 19.34 9.22 -37.82
C ALA A 182 18.35 9.44 -38.97
N SER A 183 17.06 9.62 -38.64
CA SER A 183 16.15 10.32 -39.51
C SER A 183 16.75 11.71 -39.63
N GLY A 184 17.46 11.95 -40.74
CA GLY A 184 18.23 13.15 -41.05
C GLY A 184 17.38 14.41 -41.25
N ASP A 185 16.24 14.49 -40.58
CA ASP A 185 15.46 15.70 -40.48
C ASP A 185 16.05 16.51 -39.34
N GLY A 186 16.90 17.48 -39.72
CA GLY A 186 17.59 18.42 -38.84
C GLY A 186 16.68 19.42 -38.14
N ASP A 187 15.51 18.98 -37.69
CA ASP A 187 14.61 19.77 -36.85
C ASP A 187 14.99 19.55 -35.39
N ASN A 188 15.02 20.64 -34.62
CA ASN A 188 15.59 20.71 -33.28
C ASN A 188 15.11 19.55 -32.38
N ASN A 189 16.00 18.58 -32.18
CA ASN A 189 15.83 17.40 -31.34
C ASN A 189 15.70 17.81 -29.86
N GLU A 190 14.53 18.29 -29.46
CA GLU A 190 14.07 18.00 -28.10
C GLU A 190 13.98 16.48 -27.98
N GLU A 191 14.71 15.92 -27.00
CA GLU A 191 14.55 14.54 -26.59
C GLU A 191 13.05 14.22 -26.54
N LYS A 192 12.57 13.24 -27.33
CA LYS A 192 11.20 12.75 -27.23
C LYS A 192 11.07 11.92 -25.94
N SER A 193 11.21 12.58 -24.80
CA SER A 193 10.84 12.05 -23.49
C SER A 193 9.35 11.73 -23.53
N ILE A 194 9.00 10.48 -23.23
CA ILE A 194 7.62 10.17 -22.92
C ILE A 194 7.41 10.61 -21.48
N HIS A 195 7.06 11.87 -21.33
CA HIS A 195 6.52 12.37 -20.08
C HIS A 195 5.31 11.49 -19.73
N ASP A 196 5.25 11.04 -18.47
CA ASP A 196 4.01 10.61 -17.83
C ASP A 196 3.47 9.21 -18.15
N ALA A 197 4.14 8.40 -18.99
CA ALA A 197 3.64 7.06 -19.35
C ALA A 197 3.41 6.11 -18.15
N MET A 198 4.16 6.31 -17.06
CA MET A 198 4.06 5.54 -15.81
C MET A 198 3.33 6.29 -14.69
N SER A 199 2.92 7.54 -14.93
CA SER A 199 2.06 8.25 -13.98
C SER A 199 0.61 7.89 -14.23
N PHE A 200 -0.20 7.86 -13.18
CA PHE A 200 -1.65 7.77 -13.37
C PHE A 200 -2.14 9.09 -13.96
N ASP A 201 -2.88 9.01 -15.06
CA ASP A 201 -3.57 10.15 -15.70
C ASP A 201 -4.80 10.59 -14.90
N LEU A 202 -4.67 10.54 -13.57
CA LEU A 202 -5.68 10.91 -12.60
C LEU A 202 -5.04 11.85 -11.60
N SER A 203 -5.69 12.99 -11.45
CA SER A 203 -5.49 13.83 -10.30
C SER A 203 -6.04 13.15 -9.05
N LEU A 204 -5.52 13.59 -7.92
CA LEU A 204 -5.99 13.24 -6.59
C LEU A 204 -7.52 13.44 -6.41
N MET A 205 -8.07 14.45 -7.09
CA MET A 205 -9.49 14.81 -7.04
C MET A 205 -10.40 13.87 -7.81
N GLU A 206 -9.94 13.40 -8.96
CA GLU A 206 -10.66 12.41 -9.76
C GLU A 206 -10.72 11.08 -9.02
N LEU A 207 -9.58 10.68 -8.43
CA LEU A 207 -9.50 9.50 -7.59
C LEU A 207 -10.56 9.55 -6.49
N ILE A 208 -10.72 10.65 -5.76
CA ILE A 208 -11.72 10.74 -4.69
C ILE A 208 -13.17 10.75 -5.18
N SER A 209 -13.42 11.40 -6.32
CA SER A 209 -14.75 11.46 -6.91
C SER A 209 -15.27 10.05 -7.25
N PHE A 210 -14.37 9.19 -7.71
CA PHE A 210 -14.72 7.79 -7.95
C PHE A 210 -14.94 6.98 -6.66
N VAL A 211 -14.30 7.33 -5.53
CA VAL A 211 -14.47 6.59 -4.25
C VAL A 211 -15.92 6.71 -3.82
N ASN A 212 -16.40 7.95 -3.87
CA ASN A 212 -17.75 8.31 -3.50
C ASN A 212 -18.80 7.65 -4.42
N LEU A 213 -18.46 7.40 -5.69
CA LEU A 213 -19.31 6.67 -6.64
C LEU A 213 -19.29 5.17 -6.35
N HIS A 214 -18.12 4.57 -6.15
CA HIS A 214 -17.98 3.13 -5.88
C HIS A 214 -18.74 2.71 -4.63
N GLN A 215 -18.66 3.50 -3.55
CA GLN A 215 -19.42 3.25 -2.32
C GLN A 215 -20.94 3.26 -2.52
N LYS A 216 -21.47 4.08 -3.45
CA LYS A 216 -22.90 4.09 -3.75
C LYS A 216 -23.35 2.86 -4.54
N VAL A 217 -22.43 2.22 -5.26
CA VAL A 217 -22.73 1.12 -6.18
C VAL A 217 -22.51 -0.24 -5.52
N ASN A 218 -21.54 -0.37 -4.62
CA ASN A 218 -21.16 -1.66 -4.04
C ASN A 218 -21.51 -1.74 -2.55
N THR A 219 -22.52 -2.56 -2.22
CA THR A 219 -22.73 -3.08 -0.87
C THR A 219 -21.76 -4.24 -0.63
N ILE A 220 -20.87 -4.09 0.36
CA ILE A 220 -19.97 -5.16 0.78
C ILE A 220 -20.81 -6.37 1.23
N ASP A 221 -20.42 -7.57 0.82
CA ASP A 221 -21.00 -8.82 1.32
C ASP A 221 -20.62 -8.99 2.80
N ASP A 222 -21.57 -8.72 3.70
CA ASP A 222 -21.43 -8.73 5.16
C ASP A 222 -21.02 -10.11 5.73
N THR A 223 -21.03 -11.18 4.94
CA THR A 223 -21.00 -12.56 5.46
C THR A 223 -19.60 -13.12 5.74
N LYS A 224 -18.51 -12.43 5.37
CA LYS A 224 -17.16 -13.05 5.39
C LYS A 224 -16.06 -12.28 6.12
N THR A 225 -16.25 -11.01 6.50
CA THR A 225 -15.17 -10.21 7.08
C THR A 225 -15.57 -9.58 8.41
N SER A 226 -14.75 -9.80 9.45
CA SER A 226 -14.87 -9.08 10.72
C SER A 226 -14.87 -7.57 10.51
N THR A 227 -15.75 -6.84 11.19
CA THR A 227 -15.79 -5.37 11.13
C THR A 227 -14.47 -4.75 11.65
N PRO A 228 -14.08 -3.54 11.20
CA PRO A 228 -12.90 -2.85 11.71
C PRO A 228 -12.88 -2.71 13.24
N LEU A 229 -14.03 -2.45 13.86
CA LEU A 229 -14.14 -2.36 15.31
C LEU A 229 -13.91 -3.70 16.02
N ASN A 230 -14.37 -4.82 15.44
CA ASN A 230 -14.06 -6.15 15.96
C ASN A 230 -12.60 -6.54 15.71
N ARG A 231 -12.00 -6.15 14.57
CA ARG A 231 -10.55 -6.32 14.33
C ARG A 231 -9.72 -5.58 15.39
N LEU A 232 -10.10 -4.34 15.72
CA LEU A 232 -9.47 -3.59 16.81
C LEU A 232 -9.60 -4.30 18.18
N ARG A 233 -10.76 -4.91 18.47
CA ARG A 233 -10.98 -5.75 19.68
C ARG A 233 -10.02 -6.95 19.73
N LEU A 234 -9.80 -7.56 18.58
CA LEU A 234 -8.85 -8.68 18.45
C LEU A 234 -7.39 -8.22 18.51
N GLY A 235 -7.15 -6.95 18.19
CA GLY A 235 -5.84 -6.32 18.19
C GLY A 235 -5.13 -6.40 16.83
N GLU A 236 -5.79 -6.95 15.81
CA GLU A 236 -5.15 -7.34 14.56
C GLU A 236 -6.14 -7.50 13.39
N ASN A 237 -5.63 -7.42 12.17
CA ASN A 237 -6.34 -7.79 10.95
C ASN A 237 -6.33 -9.32 10.76
N LEU A 238 -7.52 -9.93 10.68
CA LEU A 238 -7.68 -11.39 10.50
C LEU A 238 -7.32 -11.89 9.09
N ASP A 239 -7.20 -10.96 8.13
CA ASP A 239 -6.96 -11.28 6.72
C ASP A 239 -5.45 -11.19 6.42
N GLY A 240 -4.72 -12.29 6.62
CA GLY A 240 -3.30 -12.40 6.22
C GLY A 240 -2.70 -13.75 6.55
N ASP A 241 -1.67 -14.17 5.81
CA ASP A 241 -0.92 -15.42 6.03
C ASP A 241 -0.32 -15.55 7.44
N LEU A 242 -0.24 -14.41 8.09
CA LEU A 242 0.38 -14.23 9.36
C LEU A 242 -0.65 -14.10 10.48
N ALA A 243 -1.95 -13.85 10.21
CA ALA A 243 -2.99 -13.75 11.24
C ALA A 243 -2.92 -14.95 12.18
N TYR A 244 -2.41 -14.75 13.39
CA TYR A 244 -2.41 -15.82 14.37
C TYR A 244 -3.83 -15.88 14.87
N ASP A 245 -4.47 -17.05 14.77
CA ASP A 245 -5.72 -17.32 15.47
C ASP A 245 -5.45 -17.17 16.98
N LEU A 246 -5.50 -15.92 17.45
CA LEU A 246 -5.60 -15.52 18.85
C LEU A 246 -7.08 -15.43 19.27
N ASP A 247 -8.00 -15.69 18.32
CA ASP A 247 -9.45 -15.71 18.52
C ASP A 247 -9.99 -17.13 18.84
N ASP A 248 -9.10 -18.11 19.05
CA ASP A 248 -9.47 -19.44 19.58
C ASP A 248 -9.84 -19.40 21.08
N GLY A 249 -9.89 -18.20 21.67
CA GLY A 249 -10.15 -17.96 23.09
C GLY A 249 -8.93 -18.18 23.99
N SER A 250 -7.76 -18.50 23.42
CA SER A 250 -6.54 -18.74 24.20
C SER A 250 -5.83 -17.47 24.67
N PHE A 251 -6.13 -16.30 24.08
CA PHE A 251 -5.51 -15.05 24.50
C PHE A 251 -6.10 -14.57 25.83
N PRO A 252 -5.27 -14.30 26.86
CA PRO A 252 -5.76 -14.00 28.19
C PRO A 252 -6.41 -12.63 28.23
N THR A 253 -7.35 -12.44 29.15
CA THR A 253 -7.94 -11.12 29.43
C THR A 253 -6.97 -10.21 30.19
N THR A 254 -6.01 -10.79 30.92
CA THR A 254 -4.89 -10.10 31.56
C THR A 254 -3.59 -10.72 31.06
N PHE A 255 -2.80 -9.97 30.32
CA PHE A 255 -1.52 -10.38 29.78
C PHE A 255 -0.39 -9.89 30.69
N ASP A 256 0.45 -10.76 31.22
CA ASP A 256 1.62 -10.38 32.03
C ASP A 256 2.83 -10.20 31.12
N LEU A 257 3.24 -8.96 30.86
CA LEU A 257 4.30 -8.67 29.90
C LEU A 257 5.64 -9.29 30.32
N ASP A 258 5.94 -9.29 31.62
CA ASP A 258 7.19 -9.81 32.16
C ASP A 258 7.28 -11.34 32.02
N ASN A 259 6.15 -12.05 32.17
CA ASN A 259 6.10 -13.51 32.23
C ASN A 259 5.60 -14.18 30.93
N ASP A 260 4.65 -13.58 30.23
CA ASP A 260 3.93 -14.21 29.12
C ASP A 260 4.53 -13.88 27.76
N PHE A 261 5.20 -12.74 27.60
CA PHE A 261 5.62 -12.23 26.29
C PHE A 261 6.46 -13.22 25.50
N ILE A 262 7.49 -13.80 26.12
CA ILE A 262 8.39 -14.76 25.48
C ILE A 262 7.74 -16.11 25.20
N ASN A 263 6.81 -16.52 26.05
CA ASN A 263 6.04 -17.74 25.83
C ASN A 263 5.15 -17.58 24.58
N TYR A 264 4.49 -16.43 24.43
CA TYR A 264 3.67 -16.14 23.24
C TYR A 264 4.50 -15.99 21.97
N VAL A 265 5.66 -15.34 22.02
CA VAL A 265 6.60 -15.27 20.88
C VAL A 265 7.02 -16.67 20.45
N THR A 266 7.44 -17.52 21.39
CA THR A 266 7.83 -18.91 21.11
C THR A 266 6.67 -19.71 20.49
N MET A 267 5.45 -19.57 21.04
CA MET A 267 4.26 -20.20 20.48
C MET A 267 3.98 -19.73 19.04
N MET A 268 4.15 -18.44 18.75
CA MET A 268 3.99 -17.88 17.40
C MET A 268 5.05 -18.44 16.43
N GLU A 269 6.31 -18.57 16.86
CA GLU A 269 7.39 -19.22 16.10
C GLU A 269 7.07 -20.68 15.77
N GLU A 270 6.62 -21.46 16.76
CA GLU A 270 6.22 -22.86 16.58
C GLU A 270 5.06 -23.02 15.58
N ARG A 271 4.09 -22.09 15.61
CA ARG A 271 2.99 -22.07 14.65
C ARG A 271 3.48 -21.82 13.23
N ILE A 272 4.41 -20.87 13.03
CA ILE A 272 5.03 -20.65 11.71
C ILE A 272 5.79 -21.89 11.26
N LEU A 273 6.65 -22.43 12.13
CA LEU A 273 7.43 -23.63 11.83
C LEU A 273 6.53 -24.81 11.42
N LYS A 274 5.40 -25.01 12.11
CA LYS A 274 4.41 -26.03 11.77
C LYS A 274 3.72 -25.77 10.42
N LYS A 275 3.41 -24.51 10.11
CA LYS A 275 2.74 -24.11 8.86
C LYS A 275 3.67 -24.22 7.65
N GLU A 276 4.89 -23.74 7.78
CA GLU A 276 5.85 -23.58 6.67
C GLU A 276 6.87 -24.74 6.57
N GLY A 277 7.00 -25.55 7.62
CA GLY A 277 7.99 -26.64 7.71
C GLY A 277 9.43 -26.16 7.94
N LYS A 278 9.68 -24.85 7.94
CA LYS A 278 10.97 -24.22 8.23
C LYS A 278 10.76 -22.85 8.89
N TYR A 279 11.61 -22.52 9.85
CA TYR A 279 11.65 -21.22 10.48
C TYR A 279 13.05 -21.00 11.06
N ASP A 280 13.66 -19.84 10.75
CA ASP A 280 14.89 -19.39 11.38
C ASP A 280 14.61 -18.03 12.04
N PRO A 281 14.69 -17.92 13.38
CA PRO A 281 14.38 -16.69 14.10
C PRO A 281 15.33 -15.54 13.76
N ASN A 282 16.54 -15.83 13.28
CA ASN A 282 17.56 -14.82 12.95
C ASN A 282 17.54 -14.42 11.47
N ASP A 283 16.70 -15.08 10.67
CA ASP A 283 16.59 -14.81 9.25
C ASP A 283 16.07 -13.39 9.00
N ARG A 284 16.73 -12.70 8.07
CA ARG A 284 16.37 -11.36 7.58
C ARG A 284 16.08 -11.38 6.07
N SER A 285 16.07 -12.55 5.43
CA SER A 285 15.85 -12.66 4.00
C SER A 285 14.38 -12.42 3.62
N PHE A 286 14.20 -11.78 2.47
CA PHE A 286 12.91 -11.77 1.79
C PHE A 286 12.66 -13.08 1.05
N PRO A 287 11.40 -13.39 0.68
CA PRO A 287 11.12 -14.44 -0.29
C PRO A 287 11.94 -14.26 -1.58
N SER A 288 12.38 -15.38 -2.17
CA SER A 288 13.18 -15.36 -3.39
C SER A 288 12.46 -14.62 -4.52
N SER A 289 13.22 -13.81 -5.26
CA SER A 289 12.68 -13.05 -6.38
C SER A 289 12.30 -13.98 -7.54
N VAL A 290 11.19 -13.69 -8.22
CA VAL A 290 10.62 -14.53 -9.26
C VAL A 290 10.75 -13.85 -10.62
N PRO A 291 11.30 -14.53 -11.66
CA PRO A 291 11.37 -13.97 -13.01
C PRO A 291 9.98 -13.58 -13.51
N ILE A 292 9.85 -12.37 -14.07
CA ILE A 292 8.58 -11.92 -14.66
C ILE A 292 8.38 -12.60 -16.02
N ASN A 293 9.37 -12.46 -16.91
CA ASN A 293 9.40 -13.16 -18.20
C ASN A 293 10.80 -13.13 -18.82
N GLU A 294 11.56 -14.21 -18.70
CA GLU A 294 12.95 -14.25 -19.20
C GLU A 294 13.10 -14.09 -20.72
N ARG A 295 12.03 -14.32 -21.50
CA ARG A 295 12.09 -14.19 -22.95
C ARG A 295 11.93 -12.73 -23.40
N LEU A 296 11.08 -11.96 -22.72
CA LEU A 296 10.71 -10.60 -23.11
C LEU A 296 11.31 -9.52 -22.22
N LEU A 297 11.62 -9.86 -20.97
CA LEU A 297 12.18 -9.00 -19.94
C LEU A 297 13.35 -9.74 -19.25
N PRO A 298 14.43 -10.04 -20.00
CA PRO A 298 15.53 -10.86 -19.52
C PRO A 298 16.16 -10.31 -18.25
N GLY A 299 16.19 -11.14 -17.21
CA GLY A 299 16.71 -10.81 -15.90
C GLY A 299 15.79 -9.95 -15.03
N LEU A 300 14.63 -9.45 -15.50
CA LEU A 300 13.72 -8.70 -14.62
C LEU A 300 12.91 -9.63 -13.73
N HIS A 301 13.00 -9.40 -12.43
CA HIS A 301 12.36 -10.19 -11.39
C HIS A 301 11.40 -9.33 -10.55
N LEU A 302 10.32 -9.96 -10.11
CA LEU A 302 9.46 -9.46 -9.05
C LEU A 302 10.06 -9.91 -7.71
N GLY A 303 10.40 -8.96 -6.85
CA GLY A 303 10.95 -9.23 -5.53
C GLY A 303 12.07 -8.27 -5.13
N LYS A 304 12.68 -8.58 -4.00
CA LYS A 304 13.67 -7.71 -3.32
C LYS A 304 15.12 -8.08 -3.60
N GLY A 305 15.39 -8.95 -4.56
CA GLY A 305 16.71 -9.51 -4.80
C GLY A 305 17.26 -10.14 -3.53
N ASP A 306 18.43 -9.65 -3.12
CA ASP A 306 19.20 -10.00 -1.92
C ASP A 306 19.08 -8.96 -0.78
N LEU A 307 18.10 -8.04 -0.84
CA LEU A 307 17.80 -7.15 0.28
C LEU A 307 17.50 -7.94 1.55
N GLN A 308 17.67 -7.27 2.68
CA GLN A 308 17.32 -7.81 3.98
C GLN A 308 16.28 -6.93 4.67
N TYR A 309 15.45 -7.57 5.49
CA TYR A 309 14.62 -6.87 6.46
C TYR A 309 15.51 -6.13 7.46
N THR A 310 15.03 -4.97 7.91
CA THR A 310 15.66 -4.21 8.99
C THR A 310 15.68 -4.97 10.31
N HIS A 311 14.80 -5.97 10.46
CA HIS A 311 14.66 -6.81 11.64
C HIS A 311 14.66 -8.29 11.29
N THR A 312 15.01 -9.14 12.25
CA THR A 312 14.89 -10.59 12.12
C THR A 312 13.43 -11.03 12.16
N LYS A 313 13.14 -12.26 11.72
CA LYS A 313 11.81 -12.86 11.84
C LYS A 313 11.31 -12.92 13.28
N ARG A 314 12.18 -13.13 14.27
CA ARG A 314 11.79 -13.09 15.70
C ARG A 314 11.41 -11.68 16.14
N GLU A 315 12.25 -10.70 15.84
CA GLU A 315 11.98 -9.29 16.14
C GLU A 315 10.62 -8.86 15.55
N GLY A 316 10.31 -9.26 14.31
CA GLY A 316 8.99 -8.99 13.70
C GLY A 316 7.81 -9.66 14.41
N ILE A 317 7.99 -10.84 15.01
CA ILE A 317 6.96 -11.48 15.85
C ILE A 317 6.78 -10.73 17.16
N GLU A 318 7.88 -10.30 17.80
CA GLU A 318 7.86 -9.52 19.04
C GLU A 318 7.12 -8.18 18.84
N HIS A 319 7.46 -7.44 17.78
CA HIS A 319 6.82 -6.16 17.45
C HIS A 319 5.32 -6.33 17.23
N ARG A 320 4.95 -7.40 16.52
CA ARG A 320 3.57 -7.71 16.21
C ARG A 320 2.74 -8.09 17.44
N LEU A 321 3.28 -8.92 18.32
CA LEU A 321 2.62 -9.22 19.59
C LEU A 321 2.41 -7.93 20.39
N PHE A 322 3.40 -7.04 20.41
CA PHE A 322 3.27 -5.76 21.10
C PHE A 322 2.20 -4.85 20.47
N CYS A 323 2.09 -4.79 19.14
CA CYS A 323 0.98 -4.13 18.44
C CYS A 323 -0.38 -4.70 18.87
N VAL A 324 -0.53 -6.03 18.96
CA VAL A 324 -1.76 -6.67 19.43
C VAL A 324 -2.14 -6.18 20.82
N LEU A 325 -1.18 -6.10 21.75
CA LEU A 325 -1.41 -5.60 23.11
C LEU A 325 -1.88 -4.14 23.11
N LEU A 326 -1.18 -3.26 22.39
CA LEU A 326 -1.56 -1.85 22.28
C LEU A 326 -2.94 -1.67 21.65
N ASN A 327 -3.25 -2.43 20.61
CA ASN A 327 -4.52 -2.33 19.90
C ASN A 327 -5.70 -2.82 20.74
N LYS A 328 -5.53 -3.90 21.50
CA LYS A 328 -6.51 -4.37 22.49
C LYS A 328 -6.74 -3.32 23.60
N LEU A 329 -5.67 -2.68 24.07
CA LEU A 329 -5.77 -1.56 25.02
C LEU A 329 -6.49 -0.35 24.41
N CYS A 330 -6.25 -0.04 23.12
CA CYS A 330 -7.01 1.00 22.41
C CYS A 330 -8.51 0.66 22.40
N HIS A 331 -8.88 -0.60 22.19
CA HIS A 331 -10.29 -1.01 22.19
C HIS A 331 -11.01 -0.79 23.53
N ASN A 332 -10.28 -0.77 24.66
CA ASN A 332 -10.89 -0.47 25.97
C ASN A 332 -11.55 0.92 26.00
N TYR A 333 -11.07 1.89 25.22
CA TYR A 333 -11.71 3.20 25.07
C TYR A 333 -13.15 3.05 24.56
N HIS A 334 -13.34 2.24 23.52
CA HIS A 334 -14.68 1.96 23.00
C HIS A 334 -15.56 1.23 24.02
N LYS A 335 -15.00 0.19 24.64
CA LYS A 335 -15.71 -0.69 25.56
C LYS A 335 -16.23 0.07 26.79
N LEU A 336 -15.44 0.99 27.34
CA LEU A 336 -15.82 1.85 28.45
C LEU A 336 -16.81 2.95 28.02
N ALA A 337 -16.52 3.68 26.93
CA ALA A 337 -17.36 4.77 26.47
C ALA A 337 -18.78 4.30 26.06
N SER A 338 -18.87 3.14 25.42
CA SER A 338 -20.15 2.55 25.01
C SER A 338 -20.93 1.88 26.16
N GLN A 339 -20.37 1.85 27.38
CA GLN A 339 -20.94 1.18 28.55
C GLN A 339 -21.23 -0.31 28.31
N GLN A 340 -20.51 -0.95 27.38
CA GLN A 340 -20.57 -2.41 27.17
C GLN A 340 -20.05 -3.17 28.39
N VAL A 341 -19.26 -2.51 29.23
CA VAL A 341 -18.89 -3.00 30.55
C VAL A 341 -19.29 -2.03 31.64
N THR A 342 -19.73 -2.61 32.75
CA THR A 342 -20.09 -1.88 33.96
C THR A 342 -18.91 -1.73 34.93
N LYS A 343 -17.86 -2.51 34.70
CA LYS A 343 -16.70 -2.69 35.57
C LYS A 343 -15.42 -2.61 34.75
N VAL A 344 -14.42 -1.87 35.25
CA VAL A 344 -13.10 -1.79 34.61
C VAL A 344 -12.40 -3.14 34.66
N GLU A 345 -12.75 -3.99 35.61
CA GLU A 345 -12.34 -5.40 35.76
C GLU A 345 -12.55 -6.22 34.49
N ASP A 346 -13.55 -5.87 33.69
CA ASP A 346 -13.90 -6.59 32.48
C ASP A 346 -13.08 -6.12 31.26
N CYS A 347 -12.26 -5.06 31.37
CA CYS A 347 -11.40 -4.58 30.29
C CYS A 347 -10.19 -5.50 30.09
N PHE A 348 -9.63 -5.49 28.87
CA PHE A 348 -8.34 -6.15 28.63
C PHE A 348 -7.24 -5.42 29.42
N ARG A 349 -6.28 -6.16 29.96
CA ARG A 349 -5.22 -5.59 30.81
C ARG A 349 -3.86 -6.11 30.40
N VAL A 350 -2.85 -5.25 30.53
CA VAL A 350 -1.45 -5.65 30.46
C VAL A 350 -0.81 -5.35 31.81
N LYS A 351 -0.17 -6.33 32.43
CA LYS A 351 0.70 -6.09 33.58
C LYS A 351 2.11 -5.84 33.07
N CYS A 352 2.74 -4.77 33.53
CA CYS A 352 4.12 -4.43 33.20
C CYS A 352 4.84 -4.01 34.48
N SER A 353 5.84 -4.78 34.88
CA SER A 353 6.63 -4.55 36.09
C SER A 353 5.76 -4.34 37.35
N GLY A 354 4.71 -5.16 37.47
CA GLY A 354 3.74 -5.12 38.58
C GLY A 354 2.64 -4.06 38.47
N GLN A 355 2.74 -3.12 37.53
CA GLN A 355 1.68 -2.15 37.25
C GLN A 355 0.62 -2.77 36.33
N SER A 356 -0.66 -2.51 36.59
CA SER A 356 -1.77 -2.97 35.72
C SER A 356 -2.23 -1.84 34.81
N CYS A 357 -1.96 -1.96 33.53
CA CYS A 357 -2.32 -0.99 32.49
C CYS A 357 -3.60 -1.43 31.79
N ILE A 358 -4.56 -0.52 31.65
CA ILE A 358 -5.82 -0.71 30.91
C ILE A 358 -5.90 0.20 29.66
N PHE A 359 -4.98 1.14 29.52
CA PHE A 359 -4.84 1.99 28.34
C PHE A 359 -3.42 1.92 27.76
N PRO A 360 -3.24 2.19 26.45
CA PRO A 360 -1.92 2.07 25.81
C PRO A 360 -0.92 3.08 26.38
N GLU A 361 -1.33 4.31 26.70
CA GLU A 361 -0.44 5.31 27.29
C GLU A 361 0.05 4.93 28.69
N GLU A 362 -0.74 4.17 29.45
CA GLU A 362 -0.31 3.62 30.75
C GLU A 362 0.75 2.52 30.56
N LEU A 363 0.60 1.70 29.52
CA LEU A 363 1.61 0.68 29.19
C LEU A 363 2.93 1.33 28.75
N ILE A 364 2.85 2.37 27.91
CA ILE A 364 4.06 3.11 27.50
C ILE A 364 4.72 3.80 28.69
N GLN A 365 3.94 4.41 29.60
CA GLN A 365 4.49 4.98 30.83
C GLN A 365 5.16 3.92 31.71
N ALA A 366 4.51 2.76 31.91
CA ALA A 366 5.09 1.66 32.70
C ALA A 366 6.39 1.13 32.09
N LEU A 367 6.51 1.11 30.76
CA LEU A 367 7.76 0.75 30.07
C LEU A 367 8.87 1.78 30.35
N VAL A 368 8.55 3.07 30.28
CA VAL A 368 9.51 4.13 30.62
C VAL A 368 9.96 4.01 32.08
N ASP A 369 9.02 3.79 33.00
CA ASP A 369 9.30 3.63 34.43
C ASP A 369 10.23 2.42 34.71
N CYS A 370 10.17 1.37 33.89
CA CYS A 370 11.05 0.21 33.99
C CYS A 370 12.33 0.33 33.13
N GLY A 371 12.65 1.53 32.65
CA GLY A 371 13.94 1.84 32.01
C GLY A 371 13.97 1.69 30.49
N HIS A 372 12.81 1.67 29.82
CA HIS A 372 12.78 1.77 28.35
C HIS A 372 12.98 3.21 27.89
N THR A 373 13.64 3.35 26.74
CA THR A 373 13.58 4.57 25.93
C THR A 373 12.45 4.44 24.93
N VAL A 374 11.64 5.48 24.83
CA VAL A 374 10.49 5.55 23.93
C VAL A 374 10.61 6.82 23.11
N GLU A 375 10.60 6.69 21.78
CA GLU A 375 10.55 7.82 20.86
C GLU A 375 9.26 7.77 20.05
N VAL A 376 8.57 8.90 19.96
CA VAL A 376 7.39 9.07 19.13
C VAL A 376 7.64 10.16 18.11
N CYS A 377 7.43 9.88 16.82
CA CYS A 377 7.72 10.82 15.76
C CYS A 377 6.86 10.54 14.52
N PRO A 378 6.23 11.56 13.90
CA PRO A 378 5.58 11.38 12.61
C PRO A 378 6.67 11.20 11.55
N ARG A 379 6.59 10.10 10.78
CA ARG A 379 7.54 9.81 9.71
C ARG A 379 6.82 9.40 8.44
N VAL A 380 7.54 9.54 7.32
CA VAL A 380 7.06 9.20 5.99
C VAL A 380 8.16 8.50 5.19
N ILE A 381 7.75 7.60 4.31
CA ILE A 381 8.59 6.84 3.39
C ILE A 381 7.89 6.75 2.03
N LEU A 382 8.63 6.53 0.95
CA LEU A 382 8.02 6.22 -0.34
C LEU A 382 7.33 4.85 -0.31
N SER A 383 6.05 4.82 -0.68
CA SER A 383 5.30 3.58 -0.73
C SER A 383 5.48 2.88 -2.07
N ASN A 384 5.98 1.66 -2.02
CA ASN A 384 6.04 0.77 -3.17
C ASN A 384 4.80 -0.14 -3.27
N PHE A 385 3.89 -0.12 -2.29
CA PHE A 385 2.69 -0.97 -2.22
C PHE A 385 2.99 -2.46 -2.51
N GLY A 386 4.12 -2.97 -2.04
CA GLY A 386 4.55 -4.35 -2.26
C GLY A 386 5.02 -4.67 -3.68
N MET A 387 4.99 -3.71 -4.61
CA MET A 387 5.54 -3.88 -5.94
C MET A 387 7.02 -3.55 -5.90
N GLN A 388 7.89 -4.54 -6.08
CA GLN A 388 9.33 -4.34 -6.06
C GLN A 388 9.98 -5.10 -7.19
N LEU A 389 10.95 -4.43 -7.80
CA LEU A 389 11.63 -4.91 -8.98
C LEU A 389 13.13 -4.98 -8.72
N CYS A 390 13.73 -6.04 -9.23
CA CYS A 390 15.17 -6.17 -9.30
C CYS A 390 15.54 -6.82 -10.63
N VAL A 391 16.77 -6.63 -11.04
CA VAL A 391 17.36 -7.20 -12.22
C VAL A 391 18.43 -8.17 -11.78
N LYS A 392 18.28 -9.43 -12.14
CA LYS A 392 19.33 -10.42 -11.97
C LYS A 392 20.42 -10.19 -13.02
N GLU A 393 21.64 -10.05 -12.54
CA GLU A 393 22.85 -9.83 -13.34
C GLU A 393 23.52 -11.15 -13.73
N ASP A 394 24.47 -11.09 -14.68
CA ASP A 394 25.18 -12.28 -15.18
C ASP A 394 26.10 -12.91 -14.12
N ASP A 395 26.47 -12.14 -13.09
CA ASP A 395 27.25 -12.58 -11.93
C ASP A 395 26.36 -13.09 -10.77
N ASP A 396 25.08 -13.36 -11.05
CA ASP A 396 24.03 -13.73 -10.09
C ASP A 396 23.68 -12.66 -9.03
N SER A 397 24.30 -11.48 -9.06
CA SER A 397 23.92 -10.37 -8.19
C SER A 397 22.63 -9.69 -8.65
N PHE A 398 22.09 -8.81 -7.81
CA PHE A 398 20.91 -8.02 -8.15
C PHE A 398 21.23 -6.54 -8.30
N THR A 399 20.66 -5.93 -9.33
CA THR A 399 20.51 -4.48 -9.47
C THR A 399 19.07 -4.10 -9.11
N TYR A 400 18.89 -3.20 -8.16
CA TYR A 400 17.57 -2.83 -7.66
C TYR A 400 16.91 -1.76 -8.52
N ILE A 401 15.59 -1.87 -8.67
CA ILE A 401 14.76 -0.87 -9.33
C ILE A 401 13.78 -0.33 -8.28
N PRO A 402 14.06 0.86 -7.69
CA PRO A 402 13.09 1.54 -6.83
C PRO A 402 11.78 1.78 -7.57
N THR A 403 10.68 1.51 -6.88
CA THR A 403 9.32 1.60 -7.41
C THR A 403 8.44 2.40 -6.47
N THR A 404 7.51 3.16 -7.03
CA THR A 404 6.49 3.91 -6.29
C THR A 404 5.29 4.11 -7.19
N LEU A 405 4.15 4.44 -6.58
CA LEU A 405 3.02 4.99 -7.32
C LEU A 405 3.25 6.48 -7.57
N ILE A 406 3.16 6.92 -8.83
CA ILE A 406 3.34 8.33 -9.20
C ILE A 406 1.98 8.89 -9.63
N MET A 407 1.57 9.99 -9.02
CA MET A 407 0.28 10.63 -9.27
C MET A 407 0.45 12.13 -9.50
N ARG A 408 -0.51 12.72 -10.23
CA ARG A 408 -0.57 14.18 -10.40
C ARG A 408 -1.12 14.83 -9.14
N THR A 409 -0.49 15.92 -8.74
CA THR A 409 -0.94 16.75 -7.61
C THR A 409 -2.19 17.57 -7.95
N GLY A 410 -2.48 17.79 -9.25
CA GLY A 410 -3.47 18.75 -9.73
C GLY A 410 -2.93 20.18 -9.89
N ILE A 411 -1.64 20.40 -9.60
CA ILE A 411 -0.94 21.67 -9.86
C ILE A 411 -0.18 21.55 -11.18
N GLU A 412 -0.20 22.61 -11.96
CA GLU A 412 0.59 22.76 -13.19
C GLU A 412 1.47 24.00 -13.08
N ARG A 413 2.68 23.91 -13.63
CA ARG A 413 3.57 25.07 -13.73
C ARG A 413 3.01 26.06 -14.76
N SER A 414 2.86 27.33 -14.37
CA SER A 414 2.26 28.35 -15.24
C SER A 414 3.05 28.62 -16.53
N ALA A 415 4.37 28.42 -16.54
CA ALA A 415 5.22 28.75 -17.68
C ALA A 415 5.02 27.82 -18.89
N ASP A 416 4.69 26.55 -18.66
CA ASP A 416 4.65 25.52 -19.71
C ASP A 416 3.57 24.45 -19.50
N SER A 417 2.65 24.66 -18.56
CA SER A 417 1.58 23.73 -18.19
C SER A 417 2.07 22.32 -17.81
N LYS A 418 3.33 22.17 -17.39
CA LYS A 418 3.82 20.87 -16.93
C LYS A 418 3.17 20.49 -15.60
N PRO A 419 2.57 19.29 -15.50
CA PRO A 419 1.98 18.84 -14.26
C PRO A 419 3.06 18.56 -13.20
N VAL A 420 2.72 18.90 -11.96
CA VAL A 420 3.52 18.55 -10.78
C VAL A 420 3.10 17.16 -10.30
N TYR A 421 4.11 16.31 -10.07
CA TYR A 421 3.95 14.94 -9.62
C TYR A 421 4.26 14.77 -8.14
N PHE A 422 3.72 13.71 -7.56
CA PHE A 422 4.17 13.17 -6.28
C PHE A 422 4.28 11.66 -6.33
N CYS A 423 5.19 11.13 -5.52
CA CYS A 423 5.36 9.70 -5.32
C CYS A 423 4.61 9.28 -4.07
N SER A 424 3.56 8.48 -4.18
CA SER A 424 2.67 8.14 -3.07
C SER A 424 3.45 7.72 -1.81
N PRO A 425 3.31 8.47 -0.71
CA PRO A 425 4.00 8.14 0.52
C PRO A 425 3.21 7.09 1.31
N HIS A 426 3.92 6.37 2.15
CA HIS A 426 3.39 5.72 3.33
C HIS A 426 3.90 6.52 4.53
N GLY A 427 3.01 6.87 5.46
CA GLY A 427 3.40 7.62 6.64
C GLY A 427 2.51 7.26 7.81
N GLY A 428 3.02 7.53 9.00
CA GLY A 428 2.36 7.22 10.25
C GLY A 428 3.08 7.87 11.43
N LEU A 429 2.61 7.55 12.63
CA LEU A 429 3.27 7.97 13.86
C LEU A 429 4.12 6.80 14.37
N ASP A 430 5.42 6.90 14.14
CA ASP A 430 6.37 5.88 14.59
C ASP A 430 6.46 5.92 16.11
N LEU A 431 6.58 4.73 16.68
CA LEU A 431 6.88 4.48 18.08
C LEU A 431 8.08 3.53 18.13
N ASN A 432 9.25 4.08 18.46
CA ASN A 432 10.49 3.31 18.61
C ASN A 432 10.71 3.01 20.10
N ILE A 433 10.82 1.73 20.46
CA ILE A 433 10.99 1.33 21.86
C ILE A 433 12.26 0.50 22.02
N LYS A 434 13.12 0.86 22.97
CA LYS A 434 14.32 0.11 23.31
C LYS A 434 14.43 -0.04 24.82
N GLY A 435 14.60 -1.26 25.32
CA GLY A 435 14.81 -1.49 26.74
C GLY A 435 14.78 -2.96 27.13
N PRO A 436 14.63 -3.26 28.44
CA PRO A 436 14.81 -4.60 28.97
C PRO A 436 13.72 -5.61 28.60
N LEU A 437 12.48 -5.17 28.37
CA LEU A 437 11.33 -6.03 28.05
C LEU A 437 11.03 -6.03 26.55
N ILE A 438 10.93 -4.85 25.95
CA ILE A 438 10.62 -4.64 24.52
C ILE A 438 11.81 -4.00 23.81
N GLY A 439 12.10 -4.47 22.59
CA GLY A 439 13.30 -4.04 21.85
C GLY A 439 14.59 -4.50 22.54
N ARG A 440 14.52 -5.62 23.27
CA ARG A 440 15.64 -6.24 23.97
C ARG A 440 16.49 -7.11 23.05
N THR A 441 15.86 -7.67 22.01
CA THR A 441 16.51 -8.53 21.02
C THR A 441 16.95 -7.65 19.86
N GLY A 442 18.19 -7.82 19.40
CA GLY A 442 18.71 -7.08 18.26
C GLY A 442 19.48 -5.80 18.57
N THR A 443 19.96 -5.19 17.50
CA THR A 443 20.71 -3.93 17.53
C THR A 443 19.81 -2.70 17.30
N ARG A 444 18.59 -2.92 16.83
CA ARG A 444 17.61 -1.88 16.48
C ARG A 444 16.47 -1.83 17.51
N PRO A 445 15.86 -0.66 17.74
CA PRO A 445 14.65 -0.56 18.57
C PRO A 445 13.50 -1.37 17.98
N CYS A 446 12.53 -1.71 18.82
CA CYS A 446 11.22 -2.17 18.36
C CYS A 446 10.55 -1.06 17.54
N TRP A 447 10.33 -1.29 16.26
CA TRP A 447 9.70 -0.35 15.34
C TRP A 447 8.25 -0.75 15.10
N ILE A 448 7.34 0.11 15.57
CA ILE A 448 5.92 0.01 15.27
C ILE A 448 5.42 1.38 14.82
N GLN A 449 4.33 1.40 14.07
CA GLN A 449 3.78 2.64 13.54
C GLN A 449 2.26 2.64 13.66
N PHE A 450 1.71 3.80 14.08
CA PHE A 450 0.28 4.02 14.06
C PHE A 450 -0.16 4.64 12.74
N TYR A 451 -1.05 3.96 12.01
CA TYR A 451 -1.65 4.46 10.79
C TYR A 451 -2.96 3.74 10.42
N VAL A 452 -3.72 4.31 9.47
CA VAL A 452 -4.81 3.62 8.79
C VAL A 452 -4.29 2.76 7.65
N SER A 453 -4.38 1.43 7.81
CA SER A 453 -3.89 0.48 6.82
C SER A 453 -4.84 0.34 5.63
N ILE A 454 -4.29 0.00 4.46
CA ILE A 454 -5.07 -0.43 3.28
C ILE A 454 -5.97 -1.64 3.60
N GLY A 455 -5.63 -2.43 4.63
CA GLY A 455 -6.46 -3.51 5.15
C GLY A 455 -7.69 -3.03 5.95
N GLY A 456 -7.86 -1.73 6.14
CA GLY A 456 -9.03 -1.13 6.77
C GLY A 456 -9.03 -1.13 8.29
N LEU A 457 -7.87 -1.20 8.91
CA LEU A 457 -7.72 -1.07 10.35
C LEU A 457 -6.81 0.13 10.66
N THR A 458 -7.32 1.05 11.47
CA THR A 458 -6.55 2.17 12.02
C THR A 458 -6.07 1.78 13.41
N CYS A 459 -4.78 1.48 13.54
CA CYS A 459 -4.19 0.94 14.76
C CYS A 459 -2.65 1.01 14.70
N PHE A 460 -1.97 0.44 15.70
CA PHE A 460 -0.53 0.18 15.64
C PHE A 460 -0.27 -1.06 14.79
N HIS A 461 0.72 -0.97 13.90
CA HIS A 461 1.19 -2.06 13.04
C HIS A 461 2.71 -2.23 13.22
N PRO A 462 3.23 -3.46 13.02
CA PRO A 462 4.66 -3.66 12.84
C PRO A 462 5.20 -2.79 11.70
N ASP A 463 6.42 -2.30 11.87
CA ASP A 463 7.02 -1.32 10.97
C ASP A 463 8.42 -1.77 10.52
N GLU A 464 8.58 -3.09 10.32
CA GLU A 464 9.76 -3.64 9.68
C GLU A 464 9.78 -3.27 8.20
N ASP A 465 10.95 -2.86 7.73
CA ASP A 465 11.11 -2.41 6.35
C ASP A 465 12.29 -3.14 5.70
N GLN A 466 12.55 -2.83 4.44
CA GLN A 466 13.79 -3.19 3.78
C GLN A 466 14.91 -2.23 4.19
N ASP A 467 16.09 -2.78 4.41
CA ASP A 467 17.29 -2.01 4.70
C ASP A 467 17.86 -1.46 3.39
N ALA A 468 17.25 -0.40 2.84
CA ALA A 468 17.66 0.23 1.59
C ALA A 468 17.53 1.77 1.66
N PRO A 469 18.43 2.55 1.01
CA PRO A 469 18.45 4.00 1.15
C PRO A 469 17.23 4.68 0.55
N TRP A 470 16.64 4.13 -0.53
CA TRP A 470 15.39 4.66 -1.11
C TRP A 470 14.15 4.35 -0.28
N ALA A 471 14.31 3.51 0.76
CA ALA A 471 13.30 3.17 1.75
C ALA A 471 13.59 3.86 3.10
N ALA A 472 14.46 4.88 3.12
CA ALA A 472 14.72 5.62 4.34
C ALA A 472 13.51 6.47 4.74
N LYS A 473 13.16 6.42 6.02
CA LYS A 473 12.10 7.25 6.60
C LYS A 473 12.60 8.68 6.81
N THR A 474 11.74 9.64 6.45
CA THR A 474 11.92 11.05 6.72
C THR A 474 11.07 11.44 7.93
N SER A 475 11.69 12.06 8.95
CA SER A 475 10.96 12.66 10.06
C SER A 475 10.26 13.95 9.61
N LEU A 476 8.98 14.09 10.00
CA LEU A 476 8.15 15.27 9.70
C LEU A 476 8.05 16.25 10.88
N ALA A 477 8.59 15.87 12.03
CA ALA A 477 8.75 16.68 13.21
C ALA A 477 9.98 16.21 13.98
N ASP A 478 10.37 16.98 15.00
CA ASP A 478 11.28 16.49 16.02
C ASP A 478 10.62 15.35 16.82
N VAL A 479 11.46 14.50 17.42
CA VAL A 479 10.97 13.49 18.36
C VAL A 479 10.22 14.19 19.49
N TYR A 480 9.02 13.69 19.79
CA TYR A 480 8.17 14.30 20.80
C TYR A 480 8.80 14.22 22.19
N SER A 481 8.55 15.25 23.00
CA SER A 481 8.88 15.23 24.42
C SER A 481 8.18 14.06 25.12
N HIS A 482 8.64 13.66 26.31
CA HIS A 482 8.01 12.56 27.06
C HIS A 482 6.50 12.74 27.22
N ASP A 483 6.06 13.92 27.68
CA ASP A 483 4.64 14.22 27.89
C ASP A 483 3.87 14.24 26.56
N ASP A 484 4.45 14.79 25.49
CA ASP A 484 3.83 14.80 24.16
C ASP A 484 3.77 13.40 23.56
N ALA A 485 4.75 12.53 23.82
CA ALA A 485 4.76 11.14 23.38
C ALA A 485 3.62 10.36 24.05
N ILE A 486 3.48 10.44 25.37
CA ILE A 486 2.38 9.81 26.13
C ILE A 486 1.02 10.35 25.63
N ARG A 487 0.91 11.66 25.43
CA ARG A 487 -0.28 12.31 24.89
C ARG A 487 -0.60 11.84 23.47
N ALA A 488 0.41 11.67 22.61
CA ALA A 488 0.25 11.18 21.25
C ALA A 488 -0.30 9.74 21.24
N ILE A 489 0.21 8.85 22.10
CA ILE A 489 -0.29 7.47 22.25
C ILE A 489 -1.75 7.45 22.70
N ARG A 490 -2.14 8.33 23.63
CA ARG A 490 -3.54 8.51 24.01
C ARG A 490 -4.42 8.90 22.82
N MET A 491 -3.95 9.87 22.02
CA MET A 491 -4.64 10.30 20.81
C MET A 491 -4.74 9.20 19.74
N CYS A 492 -3.71 8.36 19.59
CA CYS A 492 -3.75 7.16 18.73
C CYS A 492 -4.93 6.25 19.11
N ALA A 493 -5.13 5.98 20.41
CA ALA A 493 -6.25 5.16 20.87
C ALA A 493 -7.62 5.77 20.51
N VAL A 494 -7.78 7.08 20.73
CA VAL A 494 -8.99 7.82 20.38
C VAL A 494 -9.26 7.75 18.88
N VAL A 495 -8.25 8.01 18.05
CA VAL A 495 -8.35 7.98 16.57
C VAL A 495 -8.68 6.57 16.08
N ALA A 496 -8.01 5.53 16.61
CA ALA A 496 -8.28 4.13 16.27
C ALA A 496 -9.74 3.75 16.51
N VAL A 497 -10.28 4.10 17.67
CA VAL A 497 -11.68 3.83 18.03
C VAL A 497 -12.64 4.61 17.12
N VAL A 498 -12.41 5.91 16.92
CA VAL A 498 -13.29 6.73 16.08
C VAL A 498 -13.32 6.23 14.65
N PHE A 499 -12.16 6.00 14.04
CA PHE A 499 -12.08 5.53 12.64
C PHE A 499 -12.72 4.15 12.50
N SER A 500 -12.43 3.23 13.44
CA SER A 500 -13.03 1.89 13.42
C SER A 500 -14.54 1.90 13.62
N ARG A 501 -15.08 2.79 14.46
CA ARG A 501 -16.53 2.98 14.63
C ARG A 501 -17.17 3.52 13.35
N ILE A 502 -16.64 4.59 12.77
CA ILE A 502 -17.18 5.16 11.53
C ILE A 502 -17.17 4.12 10.41
N ALA A 503 -16.04 3.42 10.26
CA ALA A 503 -15.89 2.39 9.24
C ALA A 503 -16.86 1.22 9.44
N THR A 504 -17.11 0.82 10.68
CA THR A 504 -18.07 -0.24 11.02
C THR A 504 -19.51 0.21 10.80
N ASP A 505 -19.89 1.36 11.36
CA ASP A 505 -21.27 1.85 11.35
C ASP A 505 -21.72 2.25 9.94
N LEU A 506 -20.81 2.79 9.12
CA LEU A 506 -21.08 3.14 7.72
C LEU A 506 -20.70 2.03 6.72
N LYS A 507 -20.23 0.87 7.20
CA LYS A 507 -19.78 -0.27 6.37
C LYS A 507 -18.82 0.17 5.26
N LEU A 508 -17.81 0.96 5.63
CA LEU A 508 -16.90 1.54 4.64
C LEU A 508 -16.02 0.45 4.01
N PRO A 509 -15.84 0.47 2.69
CA PRO A 509 -14.92 -0.44 2.01
C PRO A 509 -13.51 -0.22 2.53
N PHE A 510 -12.78 -1.33 2.75
CA PHE A 510 -11.42 -1.32 3.26
C PHE A 510 -11.29 -0.45 4.51
N GLY A 511 -12.27 -0.57 5.41
CA GLY A 511 -12.31 0.15 6.69
C GLY A 511 -12.22 1.67 6.59
N GLY A 512 -12.59 2.24 5.44
CA GLY A 512 -12.53 3.68 5.22
C GLY A 512 -11.19 4.21 4.72
N TYR A 513 -10.23 3.36 4.34
CA TYR A 513 -8.99 3.80 3.70
C TYR A 513 -9.30 4.65 2.45
N GLY A 514 -8.68 5.82 2.36
CA GLY A 514 -8.86 6.81 1.29
C GLY A 514 -10.12 7.69 1.40
N VAL A 515 -11.08 7.37 2.29
CA VAL A 515 -12.22 8.27 2.60
C VAL A 515 -12.10 8.96 3.96
N LEU A 516 -11.71 8.21 4.98
CA LEU A 516 -11.37 8.74 6.31
C LEU A 516 -9.98 9.36 6.32
N GLY A 517 -9.19 9.11 5.28
CA GLY A 517 -7.79 9.49 5.13
C GLY A 517 -6.96 8.32 4.59
N MET A 518 -5.72 8.60 4.18
CA MET A 518 -4.70 7.57 3.91
C MET A 518 -3.82 7.36 5.15
N CYS A 519 -2.83 6.47 5.03
CA CYS A 519 -1.89 6.11 6.11
C CYS A 519 -1.45 7.36 6.91
N ASN A 520 -0.97 8.38 6.20
CA ASN A 520 -0.38 9.58 6.79
C ASN A 520 -1.42 10.54 7.40
N ASP A 521 -2.67 10.60 6.92
CA ASP A 521 -3.70 11.50 7.47
C ASP A 521 -3.97 11.24 8.96
N SER A 522 -4.01 9.96 9.36
CA SER A 522 -4.30 9.56 10.74
C SER A 522 -3.23 10.05 11.73
N ALA A 523 -1.95 9.94 11.37
CA ALA A 523 -0.84 10.46 12.15
C ALA A 523 -0.76 12.00 12.08
N THR A 524 -1.07 12.58 10.92
CA THR A 524 -1.08 14.03 10.72
C THR A 524 -2.12 14.72 11.59
N LEU A 525 -3.29 14.11 11.77
CA LEU A 525 -4.32 14.61 12.69
C LEU A 525 -3.79 14.74 14.13
N ILE A 526 -3.00 13.76 14.57
CA ILE A 526 -2.38 13.74 15.91
C ILE A 526 -1.26 14.79 16.00
N ASP A 527 -0.35 14.81 15.02
CA ASP A 527 0.73 15.80 14.91
C ASP A 527 0.18 17.24 14.97
N PHE A 528 -0.88 17.51 14.20
CA PHE A 528 -1.53 18.81 14.18
C PHE A 528 -2.22 19.15 15.51
N ALA A 529 -2.77 18.16 16.21
CA ALA A 529 -3.38 18.36 17.54
C ALA A 529 -2.37 18.69 18.63
N LEU A 530 -1.14 18.19 18.50
CA LEU A 530 -0.05 18.47 19.42
C LEU A 530 0.61 19.81 19.12
N ARG A 531 0.97 20.06 17.86
CA ARG A 531 1.82 21.20 17.48
C ARG A 531 1.08 22.37 16.83
N GLY A 532 -0.16 22.19 16.40
CA GLY A 532 -0.94 23.19 15.66
C GLY A 532 -0.48 23.42 14.21
N LYS A 533 0.44 22.60 13.71
CA LYS A 533 0.97 22.60 12.34
C LYS A 533 1.39 21.17 11.94
N THR A 534 1.59 20.93 10.65
CA THR A 534 2.12 19.66 10.16
C THR A 534 3.00 19.86 8.92
N MET A 535 3.93 18.94 8.68
CA MET A 535 4.79 18.92 7.50
C MET A 535 4.45 17.79 6.52
N SER A 536 3.41 17.01 6.83
CA SER A 536 2.98 15.85 6.04
C SER A 536 2.30 16.26 4.73
N TYR A 537 2.58 15.53 3.66
CA TYR A 537 1.99 15.68 2.34
C TYR A 537 1.90 14.30 1.64
N PRO A 538 0.83 14.00 0.89
CA PRO A 538 -0.40 14.78 0.70
C PRO A 538 -1.46 14.47 1.76
N LEU A 539 -2.37 15.41 2.05
CA LEU A 539 -3.46 15.23 3.01
C LEU A 539 -4.81 15.11 2.29
N LEU A 540 -5.46 13.95 2.42
CA LEU A 540 -6.59 13.55 1.58
C LEU A 540 -7.92 13.50 2.31
N SER A 541 -7.97 13.89 3.57
CA SER A 541 -9.21 13.88 4.33
C SER A 541 -10.30 14.73 3.65
N THR A 542 -11.51 14.18 3.46
CA THR A 542 -12.58 14.78 2.63
C THR A 542 -13.80 15.26 3.44
N GLY A 543 -14.49 16.28 2.92
CA GLY A 543 -15.62 16.98 3.55
C GLY A 543 -16.59 16.13 4.39
N ARG A 544 -17.41 15.27 3.78
CA ARG A 544 -18.42 14.46 4.51
C ARG A 544 -17.79 13.63 5.63
N TYR A 545 -16.61 13.06 5.38
CA TYR A 545 -15.96 12.16 6.31
C TYR A 545 -15.26 12.92 7.45
N LEU A 546 -14.73 14.11 7.20
CA LEU A 546 -14.31 15.03 8.25
C LEU A 546 -15.46 15.37 9.21
N ILE A 547 -16.67 15.61 8.68
CA ILE A 547 -17.87 15.83 9.52
C ILE A 547 -18.19 14.60 10.39
N HIS A 548 -18.10 13.39 9.82
CA HIS A 548 -18.26 12.16 10.60
C HIS A 548 -17.18 12.01 11.67
N ILE A 549 -15.90 12.29 11.35
CA ILE A 549 -14.79 12.25 12.32
C ILE A 549 -15.07 13.19 13.49
N VAL A 550 -15.42 14.46 13.22
CA VAL A 550 -15.80 15.42 14.25
C VAL A 550 -17.00 14.96 15.07
N SER A 551 -18.02 14.40 14.41
CA SER A 551 -19.24 13.94 15.09
C SER A 551 -18.96 12.76 16.03
N TYR A 552 -18.16 11.78 15.58
CA TYR A 552 -17.80 10.63 16.40
C TYR A 552 -16.79 10.97 17.50
N LEU A 553 -15.86 11.90 17.27
CA LEU A 553 -15.01 12.44 18.34
C LEU A 553 -15.86 13.17 19.40
N SER A 554 -16.82 13.99 18.97
CA SER A 554 -17.74 14.70 19.89
C SER A 554 -18.56 13.71 20.71
N LYS A 555 -19.13 12.70 20.05
CA LYS A 555 -19.87 11.60 20.69
C LYS A 555 -19.00 10.86 21.71
N LEU A 556 -17.79 10.47 21.34
CA LEU A 556 -16.86 9.75 22.23
C LEU A 556 -16.50 10.62 23.45
N LYS A 557 -16.21 11.90 23.25
CA LYS A 557 -15.97 12.87 24.33
C LYS A 557 -17.17 12.96 25.28
N ASP A 558 -18.40 13.05 24.77
CA ASP A 558 -19.61 13.12 25.60
C ASP A 558 -19.87 11.79 26.34
N GLU A 559 -19.60 10.65 25.70
CA GLU A 559 -19.65 9.31 26.32
C GLU A 559 -18.66 9.21 27.51
N PHE A 560 -17.42 9.69 27.36
CA PHE A 560 -16.46 9.74 28.47
C PHE A 560 -16.86 10.72 29.58
N MET A 561 -17.37 11.91 29.22
CA MET A 561 -17.89 12.86 30.20
C MET A 561 -19.05 12.29 31.02
N ALA A 562 -19.86 11.39 30.45
CA ALA A 562 -20.95 10.74 31.17
C ALA A 562 -20.48 9.69 32.20
N LEU A 563 -19.21 9.27 32.15
CA LEU A 563 -18.60 8.36 33.14
C LEU A 563 -18.14 9.08 34.42
N ARG A 564 -18.02 10.41 34.39
CA ARG A 564 -17.57 11.22 35.52
C ARG A 564 -18.44 10.99 36.76
N GLY A 565 -17.81 10.79 37.91
CA GLY A 565 -18.52 10.49 39.17
C GLY A 565 -19.16 9.09 39.29
N ARG A 566 -19.10 8.23 38.25
CA ARG A 566 -19.60 6.84 38.32
C ARG A 566 -18.63 5.87 39.02
N ARG A 567 -17.46 6.36 39.45
CA ARG A 567 -16.34 5.59 40.04
C ARG A 567 -15.83 4.44 39.15
N THR A 568 -16.16 4.46 37.86
CA THR A 568 -15.65 3.48 36.89
C THR A 568 -14.19 3.78 36.57
N LEU A 569 -13.86 5.04 36.24
CA LEU A 569 -12.49 5.49 36.00
C LEU A 569 -12.19 6.72 36.87
N GLU A 570 -10.92 6.93 37.20
CA GLU A 570 -10.45 8.15 37.87
C GLU A 570 -10.77 9.38 37.01
N ASP A 571 -11.34 10.42 37.62
CA ASP A 571 -11.77 11.63 36.91
C ASP A 571 -10.60 12.34 36.20
N GLU A 572 -9.38 12.26 36.75
CA GLU A 572 -8.17 12.82 36.12
C GLU A 572 -7.85 12.16 34.77
N LYS A 573 -7.94 10.83 34.69
CA LYS A 573 -7.74 10.08 33.43
C LYS A 573 -8.82 10.43 32.40
N LEU A 574 -10.07 10.54 32.85
CA LEU A 574 -11.18 10.98 32.00
C LEU A 574 -10.93 12.38 31.45
N ASP A 575 -10.47 13.32 32.29
CA ASP A 575 -10.22 14.70 31.91
C ASP A 575 -9.12 14.81 30.84
N LEU A 576 -8.07 14.00 30.95
CA LEU A 576 -7.00 13.90 29.95
C LEU A 576 -7.52 13.40 28.59
N VAL A 577 -8.31 12.31 28.58
CA VAL A 577 -8.92 11.78 27.35
C VAL A 577 -9.86 12.80 26.71
N VAL A 578 -10.69 13.48 27.51
CA VAL A 578 -11.62 14.51 27.04
C VAL A 578 -10.87 15.71 26.48
N PHE A 579 -9.78 16.13 27.11
CA PHE A 579 -8.93 17.23 26.64
C PHE A 579 -8.30 16.91 25.29
N ASP A 580 -7.74 15.71 25.13
CA ASP A 580 -7.12 15.28 23.88
C ASP A 580 -8.16 15.09 22.77
N THR A 581 -9.34 14.56 23.09
CA THR A 581 -10.45 14.44 22.13
C THR A 581 -10.90 15.82 21.65
N LYS A 582 -10.96 16.83 22.52
CA LYS A 582 -11.25 18.23 22.10
C LYS A 582 -10.16 18.78 21.18
N SER A 583 -8.89 18.44 21.43
CA SER A 583 -7.76 18.85 20.59
C SER A 583 -7.86 18.22 19.19
N LEU A 584 -8.23 16.94 19.11
CA LEU A 584 -8.49 16.24 17.85
C LEU A 584 -9.69 16.83 17.09
N ILE A 585 -10.77 17.20 17.77
CA ILE A 585 -11.92 17.88 17.16
C ILE A 585 -11.48 19.20 16.51
N LYS A 586 -10.75 20.03 17.26
CA LYS A 586 -10.23 21.31 16.75
C LYS A 586 -9.31 21.12 15.54
N SER A 587 -8.49 20.07 15.56
CA SER A 587 -7.50 19.78 14.51
C SER A 587 -8.17 19.27 13.24
N THR A 588 -9.14 18.37 13.36
CA THR A 588 -9.92 17.85 12.22
C THR A 588 -10.56 19.00 11.43
N SER A 589 -11.00 20.06 12.11
CA SER A 589 -11.64 21.23 11.46
C SER A 589 -10.66 22.24 10.85
N ARG A 590 -9.34 22.10 11.10
CA ARG A 590 -8.32 23.11 10.73
C ARG A 590 -7.15 22.55 9.93
N MET A 591 -7.03 21.24 9.85
CA MET A 591 -5.97 20.57 9.11
C MET A 591 -6.04 20.97 7.63
N PRO A 592 -4.91 21.28 6.98
CA PRO A 592 -4.91 21.57 5.55
C PRO A 592 -5.36 20.36 4.74
N SER A 593 -5.86 20.63 3.53
CA SER A 593 -6.28 19.60 2.58
C SER A 593 -5.62 19.86 1.24
N ASP A 594 -4.93 18.86 0.69
CA ASP A 594 -4.30 18.94 -0.63
C ASP A 594 -5.27 18.60 -1.76
N LEU A 595 -6.56 18.48 -1.44
CA LEU A 595 -7.64 18.28 -2.41
C LEU A 595 -8.10 19.60 -3.03
N HIS A 596 -8.10 20.65 -2.24
CA HIS A 596 -8.57 21.96 -2.66
C HIS A 596 -7.44 22.97 -2.52
N ILE A 597 -6.55 22.94 -3.51
CA ILE A 597 -5.38 23.81 -3.53
C ILE A 597 -5.79 25.19 -4.03
N SER A 598 -5.91 26.13 -3.09
CA SER A 598 -5.97 27.57 -3.34
C SER A 598 -4.56 28.18 -3.47
N PRO A 599 -4.41 29.39 -4.03
CA PRO A 599 -3.12 30.11 -4.02
C PRO A 599 -2.52 30.23 -2.61
N LEU A 600 -3.34 30.48 -1.58
CA LEU A 600 -2.86 30.56 -0.20
C LEU A 600 -2.32 29.22 0.32
N SER A 601 -3.06 28.13 0.08
CA SER A 601 -2.61 26.79 0.51
C SER A 601 -1.43 26.27 -0.30
N LEU A 602 -1.21 26.77 -1.53
CA LEU A 602 -0.09 26.34 -2.38
C LEU A 602 1.27 26.63 -1.73
N ILE A 603 1.38 27.75 -1.00
CA ILE A 603 2.58 28.14 -0.25
C ILE A 603 2.90 27.10 0.84
N ASP A 604 1.87 26.69 1.59
CA ASP A 604 1.96 25.66 2.63
C ASP A 604 2.25 24.28 2.02
N THR A 605 1.51 23.89 0.97
CA THR A 605 1.70 22.65 0.20
C THR A 605 3.14 22.52 -0.31
N SER A 606 3.73 23.58 -0.87
CA SER A 606 5.13 23.57 -1.33
C SER A 606 6.10 23.23 -0.20
N THR A 607 5.90 23.82 0.98
CA THR A 607 6.75 23.60 2.16
C THR A 607 6.59 22.18 2.73
N ARG A 608 5.36 21.68 2.80
CA ARG A 608 5.06 20.31 3.26
C ARG A 608 5.56 19.25 2.27
N TYR A 609 5.45 19.50 0.97
CA TYR A 609 6.01 18.63 -0.06
C TYR A 609 7.53 18.49 0.12
N ASP A 610 8.25 19.61 0.25
CA ASP A 610 9.71 19.58 0.41
C ASP A 610 10.14 18.77 1.64
N SER A 611 9.39 18.91 2.73
CA SER A 611 9.63 18.17 3.97
C SER A 611 9.32 16.68 3.84
N SER A 612 8.17 16.33 3.25
CA SER A 612 7.76 14.93 3.09
C SER A 612 8.63 14.17 2.10
N TYR A 613 9.20 14.87 1.12
CA TYR A 613 10.13 14.30 0.15
C TYR A 613 11.55 14.82 0.35
N SER A 614 12.02 14.94 1.60
CA SER A 614 13.38 15.40 1.88
C SER A 614 14.42 14.62 1.05
N LEU A 615 14.18 13.32 0.87
CA LEU A 615 14.93 12.44 -0.02
C LEU A 615 14.32 12.44 -1.44
N SER A 616 15.00 13.08 -2.38
CA SER A 616 14.65 13.02 -3.80
C SER A 616 15.15 11.72 -4.44
N VAL A 617 14.46 10.59 -4.22
CA VAL A 617 14.83 9.31 -4.85
C VAL A 617 14.65 9.36 -6.38
N PHE A 618 13.55 9.96 -6.83
CA PHE A 618 13.21 10.09 -8.24
C PHE A 618 13.41 11.52 -8.72
N ARG A 619 13.84 11.68 -9.98
CA ARG A 619 14.02 12.99 -10.61
C ARG A 619 12.75 13.83 -10.59
N CYS A 620 11.58 13.19 -10.76
CA CYS A 620 10.29 13.89 -10.74
C CYS A 620 9.99 14.58 -9.40
N ILE A 621 10.55 14.09 -8.28
CA ILE A 621 10.44 14.76 -6.97
C ILE A 621 11.25 16.06 -6.97
N SER A 622 12.48 16.03 -7.48
CA SER A 622 13.33 17.23 -7.59
C SER A 622 12.70 18.27 -8.51
N ASP A 623 12.19 17.83 -9.66
CA ASP A 623 11.48 18.71 -10.60
C ASP A 623 10.22 19.30 -9.93
N ALA A 624 9.44 18.49 -9.22
CA ALA A 624 8.25 18.93 -8.49
C ALA A 624 8.55 19.96 -7.41
N LYS A 625 9.65 19.79 -6.64
CA LYS A 625 10.07 20.79 -5.65
C LYS A 625 10.35 22.16 -6.28
N VAL A 626 11.04 22.18 -7.42
CA VAL A 626 11.32 23.43 -8.15
C VAL A 626 10.02 24.08 -8.61
N MET A 627 9.16 23.31 -9.31
CA MET A 627 7.88 23.80 -9.81
C MET A 627 6.97 24.32 -8.69
N LEU A 628 6.89 23.61 -7.56
CA LEU A 628 6.07 24.03 -6.41
C LEU A 628 6.60 25.30 -5.73
N ARG A 629 7.92 25.52 -5.70
CA ARG A 629 8.50 26.77 -5.17
C ARG A 629 8.18 27.94 -6.09
N GLU A 630 8.39 27.78 -7.40
CA GLU A 630 8.02 28.79 -8.40
C GLU A 630 6.54 29.18 -8.28
N MET A 631 5.66 28.20 -8.16
CA MET A 631 4.21 28.46 -8.04
C MET A 631 3.82 29.06 -6.68
N ALA A 632 4.52 28.70 -5.61
CA ALA A 632 4.36 29.36 -4.32
C ALA A 632 4.81 30.82 -4.35
N ASP A 633 5.89 31.15 -5.07
CA ASP A 633 6.37 32.53 -5.23
C ASP A 633 5.34 33.39 -5.99
N VAL A 634 4.84 32.89 -7.12
CA VAL A 634 3.75 33.57 -7.87
C VAL A 634 2.51 33.77 -6.99
N ALA A 635 2.13 32.77 -6.19
CA ALA A 635 1.00 32.91 -5.28
C ALA A 635 1.23 33.95 -4.17
N ARG A 636 2.47 34.08 -3.66
CA ARG A 636 2.83 35.14 -2.69
C ARG A 636 2.69 36.52 -3.31
N GLU A 637 3.15 36.71 -4.53
CA GLU A 637 3.03 37.98 -5.25
C GLU A 637 1.57 38.38 -5.50
N GLN A 638 0.69 37.42 -5.80
CA GLN A 638 -0.72 37.67 -6.05
C GLN A 638 -1.54 37.99 -4.78
N LEU A 639 -1.06 37.59 -3.61
CA LEU A 639 -1.74 37.80 -2.32
C LEU A 639 -1.32 39.08 -1.60
N GLN A 640 -0.26 39.75 -2.08
CA GLN A 640 0.17 41.08 -1.64
C GLN A 640 -0.63 42.16 -2.37
#